data_AF-A0AAN9BPY5-F1
#
_entry.id   AF-A0AAN9BPY5-F1
#
_cell.length_a   1.000
_cell.length_b   1.000
_cell.length_c   1.000
_cell.angle_alpha   90.00
_cell.angle_beta   90.00
_cell.angle_gamma   90.00
#
_symmetry.space_group_name_H-M   'P 1'
#
loop_
_entity.id
_entity.type
_entity.pdbx_description
1 polymer ?
#
loop_
_entity_poly.entity_id
_entity_poly.type
_entity_poly.pdbx_seq_one_letter_code
_entity_poly.pdbx_strand_id
1 'polypeptide(L)'
;MPGGKTFTLAALLCAISHVQHVLGTSCDPQALNASLSDNACCGDTAYNNRTQLCCEGEVHSARSAYHKCCGTQVYKTNIHTCCGGTLLSNTRNDRCCNGTQSYNYKRQNCCNGQIQTGGSRYRCCGSQTYKYERQSCCDDQIVKGGSSYRCCGNETYRYDKYTCCSGQVVRGGRKHTCCGDKAYKYTTHDCCNGTILPGGNDYSCCGNESYNYMTHECCNGQILKGGRTYACCGNQTYNYETHECCNDQILPGGQGHGCCENTTYHYRSQGCCGNATKTVYSKTTHTCCNGNLLSGGKYHQCCGSQLYNSKNRICCAGKVKKGGQYMRCCGDKTYNYRNQTCCGTKVKEGGIYRRCCGNKVFDYRTHSCCAGKLGLGGSGHYCCGTEPYKYGPEACCGLRVYTRATNTCCEAKVKPGGAYHGCCGKNSYNTRTQTCCGGKVVAGGSGYGCCDNQVYNYRKHGCCRSQTYNRTTESCCKNKIIPGGTNHGCCGAQAYSYATERCCYGNLVPGGPNQPCCGNNQTYPADTHTCCGGQVKPGGSYHACCGNEPYNYRTHACCGTQAYSRSSHTCCLGQVVTGGTNHTCCGSRAYNYQTHTCCENAVLSGGANHRCCGAQAYNDNTHSCCDGQIKPGGTYYFCCVAQPYDYRTHRCCKNESYDESTHSCCRNKVIPGGENHGCCGSGSYDRDVYTCCDGKSLTPSGPNHSCCREQAYNYVTSTCCYGKVQSKNDTCSSPY
;
A
#
# COMPACT_ATOMS: atom_id res chain seq x y z
N MET A 1 20.40 -73.92 4.65
CA MET A 1 20.61 -74.12 6.11
C MET A 1 22.12 -74.12 6.39
N PRO A 2 22.57 -73.62 7.57
CA PRO A 2 23.48 -72.46 7.65
C PRO A 2 24.90 -72.76 8.21
N GLY A 3 25.78 -71.74 8.21
CA GLY A 3 26.84 -71.57 9.21
C GLY A 3 28.10 -70.79 8.81
N GLY A 4 28.35 -69.62 9.42
CA GLY A 4 29.71 -69.21 9.87
C GLY A 4 30.50 -68.05 9.21
N LYS A 5 30.58 -66.93 9.97
CA LYS A 5 31.71 -65.96 10.17
C LYS A 5 31.97 -64.73 9.25
N THR A 6 31.88 -63.57 9.92
CA THR A 6 32.70 -62.32 9.89
C THR A 6 32.74 -61.42 8.65
N PHE A 7 32.27 -60.16 8.76
CA PHE A 7 33.07 -58.92 8.89
C PHE A 7 32.17 -57.66 9.00
N THR A 8 32.64 -56.67 9.78
CA THR A 8 32.41 -55.20 9.72
C THR A 8 31.00 -54.59 9.90
N LEU A 9 30.84 -53.98 11.09
CA LEU A 9 30.40 -52.61 11.36
C LEU A 9 29.49 -51.89 10.31
N ALA A 10 28.25 -52.35 10.16
CA ALA A 10 27.14 -51.53 9.70
C ALA A 10 25.82 -52.17 10.15
N ALA A 11 24.89 -51.34 10.62
CA ALA A 11 23.51 -51.65 10.98
C ALA A 11 23.27 -52.39 12.31
N LEU A 12 23.08 -51.61 13.39
CA LEU A 12 21.98 -51.84 14.31
C LEU A 12 21.53 -50.50 14.92
N LEU A 13 20.22 -50.39 15.18
CA LEU A 13 19.50 -49.28 15.82
C LEU A 13 18.95 -48.19 14.87
N CYS A 14 17.94 -48.62 14.10
CA CYS A 14 16.83 -47.76 13.72
C CYS A 14 15.84 -47.73 14.90
N ALA A 15 15.96 -46.72 15.77
CA ALA A 15 14.89 -46.28 16.67
C ALA A 15 15.26 -44.92 17.28
N ILE A 16 14.33 -43.97 17.15
CA ILE A 16 14.23 -42.70 17.90
C ILE A 16 15.05 -41.52 17.32
N SER A 17 14.30 -40.68 16.61
CA SER A 17 14.47 -39.25 16.42
C SER A 17 14.86 -38.48 17.69
N HIS A 18 15.90 -37.65 17.63
CA HIS A 18 15.85 -36.22 17.97
C HIS A 18 17.24 -35.57 18.06
N VAL A 19 17.30 -34.32 17.56
CA VAL A 19 18.25 -33.26 17.93
C VAL A 19 19.70 -33.44 17.44
N GLN A 20 19.99 -32.81 16.29
CA GLN A 20 21.15 -31.92 16.18
C GLN A 20 20.92 -30.87 15.08
N HIS A 21 20.31 -29.76 15.51
CA HIS A 21 20.49 -28.44 14.95
C HIS A 21 21.96 -28.03 15.09
N VAL A 22 22.70 -27.89 13.99
CA VAL A 22 23.66 -26.79 13.80
C VAL A 22 23.80 -26.53 12.31
N LEU A 23 22.84 -25.81 11.72
CA LEU A 23 23.05 -24.81 10.67
C LEU A 23 21.82 -23.90 10.72
N GLY A 24 21.94 -22.73 11.35
CA GLY A 24 20.84 -21.80 11.58
C GLY A 24 21.33 -20.36 11.63
N THR A 25 22.06 -19.95 10.59
CA THR A 25 22.27 -18.55 10.20
C THR A 25 21.01 -18.05 9.50
N SER A 26 19.96 -17.73 10.25
CA SER A 26 18.76 -17.14 9.66
C SER A 26 17.98 -16.29 10.65
N CYS A 27 17.68 -15.05 10.26
CA CYS A 27 16.66 -14.21 10.89
C CYS A 27 15.31 -14.93 10.78
N ASP A 28 14.81 -15.50 11.88
CA ASP A 28 13.59 -16.31 11.90
C ASP A 28 12.33 -15.45 11.71
N PRO A 29 11.57 -15.60 10.61
CA PRO A 29 10.33 -14.86 10.36
C PRO A 29 9.24 -15.15 11.39
N GLN A 30 9.27 -16.32 12.06
CA GLN A 30 8.29 -16.70 13.08
C GLN A 30 8.59 -16.05 14.45
N ALA A 31 9.84 -15.61 14.69
CA ALA A 31 10.25 -14.87 15.88
C ALA A 31 9.96 -13.35 15.79
N LEU A 32 9.59 -12.84 14.61
CA LEU A 32 9.11 -11.47 14.41
C LEU A 32 7.67 -11.34 14.93
N ASN A 33 7.56 -11.06 16.22
CA ASN A 33 6.29 -10.87 16.92
C ASN A 33 5.44 -9.76 16.25
N ALA A 34 4.14 -10.03 16.05
CA ALA A 34 3.10 -9.15 15.48
C ALA A 34 2.82 -7.82 16.25
N SER A 35 3.71 -7.43 17.17
CA SER A 35 3.69 -6.15 17.89
C SER A 35 4.62 -5.10 17.28
N LEU A 36 5.38 -5.43 16.23
CA LEU A 36 6.15 -4.49 15.44
C LEU A 36 5.74 -4.67 13.98
N SER A 37 4.64 -4.07 13.55
CA SER A 37 4.16 -4.12 12.16
C SER A 37 5.14 -3.56 11.12
N ASP A 38 6.31 -3.12 11.57
CA ASP A 38 7.28 -2.36 10.81
C ASP A 38 8.68 -2.94 10.82
N ASN A 39 8.95 -4.12 11.40
CA ASN A 39 10.27 -4.75 11.36
C ASN A 39 10.23 -6.04 10.52
N ALA A 40 11.26 -6.29 9.73
CA ALA A 40 11.37 -7.44 8.84
C ALA A 40 12.82 -7.98 8.83
N CYS A 41 13.01 -9.17 8.25
CA CYS A 41 14.31 -9.82 8.12
C CYS A 41 14.92 -9.59 6.73
N CYS A 42 16.23 -9.33 6.70
CA CYS A 42 17.04 -9.17 5.51
C CYS A 42 18.24 -10.12 5.57
N GLY A 43 18.11 -11.33 5.03
CA GLY A 43 19.06 -12.41 5.34
C GLY A 43 19.10 -12.64 6.85
N ASP A 44 20.26 -12.44 7.47
CA ASP A 44 20.47 -12.56 8.93
C ASP A 44 20.24 -11.26 9.72
N THR A 45 19.89 -10.17 9.04
CA THR A 45 19.83 -8.83 9.64
C THR A 45 18.39 -8.37 9.82
N ALA A 46 17.99 -8.09 11.07
CA ALA A 46 16.71 -7.44 11.36
C ALA A 46 16.74 -5.95 10.97
N TYR A 47 15.73 -5.48 10.24
CA TYR A 47 15.61 -4.08 9.83
C TYR A 47 14.22 -3.50 10.11
N ASN A 48 14.16 -2.19 10.32
CA ASN A 48 12.88 -1.49 10.40
C ASN A 48 12.36 -1.31 8.97
N ASN A 49 11.47 -2.20 8.54
CA ASN A 49 10.73 -2.06 7.31
C ASN A 49 10.23 -0.62 7.17
N ARG A 50 9.56 0.09 8.11
CA ARG A 50 9.03 1.46 7.88
C ARG A 50 10.02 2.52 7.39
N THR A 51 11.28 2.44 7.78
CA THR A 51 12.30 3.47 7.50
C THR A 51 13.47 2.94 6.66
N GLN A 52 13.57 1.63 6.50
CA GLN A 52 14.70 0.97 5.87
C GLN A 52 14.23 -0.05 4.82
N LEU A 53 15.14 -0.41 3.92
CA LEU A 53 14.89 -1.33 2.82
C LEU A 53 15.98 -2.41 2.81
N CYS A 54 15.57 -3.65 2.58
CA CYS A 54 16.46 -4.81 2.45
C CYS A 54 16.72 -5.14 0.97
N CYS A 55 17.98 -5.19 0.57
CA CYS A 55 18.41 -5.52 -0.79
C CYS A 55 19.46 -6.65 -0.74
N GLU A 56 19.09 -7.88 -1.13
CA GLU A 56 19.97 -9.07 -1.15
C GLU A 56 20.77 -9.29 0.16
N GLY A 57 20.13 -9.12 1.31
CA GLY A 57 20.77 -9.30 2.62
C GLY A 57 21.41 -8.03 3.20
N GLU A 58 21.45 -6.93 2.45
CA GLU A 58 21.95 -5.63 2.92
C GLU A 58 20.81 -4.68 3.33
N VAL A 59 20.95 -4.03 4.48
CA VAL A 59 19.97 -3.10 5.04
C VAL A 59 20.36 -1.66 4.74
N HIS A 60 19.45 -0.91 4.12
CA HIS A 60 19.67 0.47 3.73
C HIS A 60 18.66 1.43 4.35
N SER A 61 19.10 2.62 4.76
CA SER A 61 18.27 3.65 5.39
C SER A 61 17.37 4.44 4.43
N ALA A 62 16.86 3.81 3.38
CA ALA A 62 16.13 4.46 2.30
C ALA A 62 14.72 3.88 2.13
N ARG A 63 13.73 4.45 2.82
CA ARG A 63 12.31 4.17 2.56
C ARG A 63 11.52 5.41 2.23
N SER A 64 11.05 5.42 0.99
CA SER A 64 9.94 6.21 0.47
C SER A 64 9.17 5.28 -0.46
N ALA A 65 7.98 5.67 -0.92
CA ALA A 65 7.24 4.87 -1.90
C ALA A 65 8.04 4.58 -3.20
N TYR A 66 9.10 5.36 -3.47
CA TYR A 66 9.92 5.27 -4.68
C TYR A 66 11.23 4.50 -4.50
N HIS A 67 11.66 4.15 -3.28
CA HIS A 67 12.91 3.39 -3.08
C HIS A 67 12.68 1.88 -3.29
N LYS A 68 13.49 1.25 -4.15
CA LYS A 68 13.47 -0.20 -4.46
C LYS A 68 14.91 -0.74 -4.57
N CYS A 69 15.05 -2.07 -4.57
CA CYS A 69 16.34 -2.76 -4.62
C CYS A 69 16.70 -3.24 -6.02
N CYS A 70 17.98 -3.11 -6.37
CA CYS A 70 18.59 -3.72 -7.54
C CYS A 70 19.86 -4.42 -7.13
N GLY A 71 19.82 -5.75 -7.01
CA GLY A 71 20.88 -6.47 -6.31
C GLY A 71 20.99 -5.96 -4.86
N THR A 72 22.21 -5.62 -4.43
CA THR A 72 22.52 -4.97 -3.13
C THR A 72 22.34 -3.44 -3.13
N GLN A 73 21.91 -2.80 -4.23
CA GLN A 73 21.80 -1.34 -4.29
C GLN A 73 20.36 -0.83 -4.14
N VAL A 74 20.19 0.27 -3.39
CA VAL A 74 18.92 1.01 -3.37
C VAL A 74 18.87 2.04 -4.48
N TYR A 75 17.79 2.03 -5.25
CA TYR A 75 17.50 3.02 -6.27
C TYR A 75 16.12 3.63 -6.09
N LYS A 76 15.94 4.81 -6.69
CA LYS A 76 14.65 5.48 -6.79
C LYS A 76 13.99 5.14 -8.12
N THR A 77 12.79 4.57 -8.09
CA THR A 77 12.02 4.12 -9.25
C THR A 77 11.57 5.24 -10.19
N ASN A 78 11.64 6.50 -9.77
CA ASN A 78 11.30 7.64 -10.62
C ASN A 78 12.47 8.16 -11.46
N ILE A 79 13.69 7.64 -11.28
CA ILE A 79 14.92 8.07 -11.99
C ILE A 79 15.88 6.94 -12.39
N HIS A 80 15.68 5.72 -11.90
CA HIS A 80 16.48 4.55 -12.30
C HIS A 80 15.59 3.32 -12.50
N THR A 81 16.06 2.41 -13.34
CA THR A 81 15.47 1.09 -13.55
C THR A 81 16.52 0.03 -13.29
N CYS A 82 16.14 -1.00 -12.53
CA CYS A 82 16.98 -2.17 -12.29
C CYS A 82 16.82 -3.22 -13.39
N CYS A 83 17.94 -3.72 -13.89
CA CYS A 83 18.03 -4.87 -14.79
C CYS A 83 19.09 -5.84 -14.31
N GLY A 84 18.67 -7.01 -13.77
CA GLY A 84 19.58 -8.11 -13.43
C GLY A 84 20.75 -7.67 -12.56
N GLY A 85 20.46 -6.88 -11.53
CA GLY A 85 21.45 -6.31 -10.62
C GLY A 85 22.14 -5.02 -11.10
N THR A 86 21.90 -4.60 -12.35
CA THR A 86 22.48 -3.36 -12.91
C THR A 86 21.50 -2.20 -12.90
N LEU A 87 21.91 -1.04 -12.38
CA LEU A 87 21.13 0.19 -12.42
C LEU A 87 21.34 0.94 -13.74
N LEU A 88 20.25 1.16 -14.46
CA LEU A 88 20.21 1.91 -15.70
C LEU A 88 19.55 3.28 -15.45
N SER A 89 20.16 4.36 -15.94
CA SER A 89 19.59 5.72 -15.87
C SER A 89 18.26 5.77 -16.62
N ASN A 90 17.23 6.36 -16.01
CA ASN A 90 15.89 6.42 -16.59
C ASN A 90 15.25 7.82 -16.46
N THR A 91 14.37 8.11 -17.40
CA THR A 91 13.22 9.00 -17.24
C THR A 91 12.17 8.35 -16.29
N ARG A 92 10.94 8.85 -16.17
CA ARG A 92 9.90 8.18 -15.35
C ARG A 92 9.37 6.86 -16.01
N ASN A 93 9.83 6.52 -17.21
CA ASN A 93 9.13 5.65 -18.16
C ASN A 93 9.91 4.42 -18.69
N ASP A 94 11.12 4.11 -18.24
CA ASP A 94 11.86 2.91 -18.69
C ASP A 94 11.62 1.69 -17.78
N ARG A 95 11.65 0.49 -18.35
CA ARG A 95 11.51 -0.82 -17.71
C ARG A 95 12.61 -1.76 -18.18
N CYS A 96 12.74 -2.92 -17.53
CA CYS A 96 13.77 -3.90 -17.86
C CYS A 96 13.27 -5.01 -18.80
N CYS A 97 14.12 -5.39 -19.75
CA CYS A 97 13.96 -6.56 -20.61
C CYS A 97 15.08 -7.59 -20.35
N ASN A 98 14.68 -8.85 -20.17
CA ASN A 98 15.57 -10.00 -19.93
C ASN A 98 16.67 -9.76 -18.88
N GLY A 99 16.36 -8.98 -17.84
CA GLY A 99 17.31 -8.66 -16.78
C GLY A 99 18.55 -7.89 -17.21
N THR A 100 18.69 -7.40 -18.45
CA THR A 100 19.98 -6.81 -18.90
C THR A 100 19.82 -5.52 -19.69
N GLN A 101 18.66 -5.29 -20.32
CA GLN A 101 18.45 -4.16 -21.23
C GLN A 101 17.31 -3.25 -20.74
N SER A 102 17.52 -1.93 -20.70
CA SER A 102 16.44 -0.97 -20.45
C SER A 102 15.68 -0.62 -21.73
N TYR A 103 14.38 -0.43 -21.62
CA TYR A 103 13.53 0.04 -22.71
C TYR A 103 12.48 1.02 -22.20
N ASN A 104 12.08 2.00 -23.01
CA ASN A 104 11.07 2.96 -22.60
C ASN A 104 9.65 2.37 -22.78
N TYR A 105 8.93 2.07 -21.69
CA TYR A 105 7.61 1.43 -21.77
C TYR A 105 6.54 2.29 -22.45
N LYS A 106 6.78 3.60 -22.65
CA LYS A 106 5.90 4.45 -23.47
C LYS A 106 6.13 4.28 -24.97
N ARG A 107 7.29 3.75 -25.41
CA ARG A 107 7.69 3.63 -26.82
C ARG A 107 8.08 2.22 -27.27
N GLN A 108 8.28 1.30 -26.33
CA GLN A 108 8.83 -0.03 -26.56
C GLN A 108 8.21 -1.02 -25.56
N ASN A 109 8.31 -2.31 -25.87
CA ASN A 109 7.92 -3.42 -24.99
C ASN A 109 9.03 -4.49 -24.99
N CYS A 110 9.12 -5.27 -23.91
CA CYS A 110 9.97 -6.45 -23.86
C CYS A 110 9.11 -7.70 -24.07
N CYS A 111 9.38 -8.46 -25.14
CA CYS A 111 8.64 -9.67 -25.50
C CYS A 111 9.64 -10.84 -25.67
N ASN A 112 9.46 -11.94 -24.93
CA ASN A 112 10.41 -13.07 -24.86
C ASN A 112 11.89 -12.65 -24.77
N GLY A 113 12.16 -11.67 -23.93
CA GLY A 113 13.52 -11.18 -23.68
C GLY A 113 14.12 -10.29 -24.78
N GLN A 114 13.35 -9.93 -25.81
CA GLN A 114 13.76 -9.00 -26.86
C GLN A 114 12.99 -7.67 -26.78
N ILE A 115 13.71 -6.55 -26.98
CA ILE A 115 13.10 -5.21 -27.04
C ILE A 115 12.47 -5.00 -28.42
N GLN A 116 11.17 -4.76 -28.42
CA GLN A 116 10.36 -4.52 -29.60
C GLN A 116 9.86 -3.07 -29.64
N THR A 117 9.68 -2.52 -30.85
CA THR A 117 9.00 -1.23 -31.03
C THR A 117 7.54 -1.32 -30.56
N GLY A 118 7.06 -0.32 -29.81
CA GLY A 118 5.74 -0.40 -29.18
C GLY A 118 5.40 0.78 -28.28
N GLY A 119 4.96 0.51 -27.06
CA GLY A 119 4.62 1.54 -26.07
C GLY A 119 3.46 1.13 -25.19
N SER A 120 2.92 2.08 -24.41
CA SER A 120 1.92 1.74 -23.37
C SER A 120 0.60 1.17 -23.90
N ARG A 121 0.35 1.30 -25.21
CA ARG A 121 -0.83 0.74 -25.91
C ARG A 121 -0.58 -0.64 -26.54
N TYR A 122 0.64 -1.15 -26.43
CA TYR A 122 1.04 -2.43 -27.00
C TYR A 122 1.23 -3.48 -25.89
N ARG A 123 1.03 -4.75 -26.21
CA ARG A 123 1.31 -5.91 -25.35
C ARG A 123 2.12 -6.95 -26.15
N CYS A 124 2.62 -7.98 -25.47
CA CYS A 124 3.42 -9.02 -26.10
C CYS A 124 2.59 -10.28 -26.38
N CYS A 125 2.85 -10.89 -27.53
CA CYS A 125 2.38 -12.21 -27.92
C CYS A 125 3.58 -12.99 -28.42
N GLY A 126 4.07 -13.97 -27.64
CA GLY A 126 5.41 -14.52 -27.82
C GLY A 126 6.49 -13.42 -27.91
N SER A 127 7.23 -13.39 -29.01
CA SER A 127 8.29 -12.39 -29.29
C SER A 127 7.80 -11.11 -29.98
N GLN A 128 6.52 -11.02 -30.36
CA GLN A 128 5.98 -9.90 -31.13
C GLN A 128 5.12 -8.94 -30.29
N THR A 129 5.03 -7.67 -30.72
CA THR A 129 4.14 -6.66 -30.12
C THR A 129 2.83 -6.49 -30.89
N TYR A 130 1.72 -6.36 -30.17
CA TYR A 130 0.41 -6.06 -30.75
C TYR A 130 -0.30 -4.93 -30.01
N LYS A 131 -1.20 -4.19 -30.67
CA LYS A 131 -1.98 -3.11 -30.04
C LYS A 131 -3.20 -3.68 -29.32
N TYR A 132 -3.19 -3.72 -27.99
CA TYR A 132 -4.29 -4.33 -27.22
C TYR A 132 -5.65 -3.63 -27.40
N GLU A 133 -5.67 -2.40 -27.92
CA GLU A 133 -6.89 -1.67 -28.26
C GLU A 133 -7.62 -2.26 -29.48
N ARG A 134 -6.93 -3.03 -30.35
CA ARG A 134 -7.49 -3.56 -31.62
C ARG A 134 -7.16 -5.03 -31.90
N GLN A 135 -6.29 -5.63 -31.10
CA GLN A 135 -5.76 -6.97 -31.29
C GLN A 135 -5.68 -7.67 -29.93
N SER A 136 -5.67 -8.99 -29.96
CA SER A 136 -5.47 -9.85 -28.79
C SER A 136 -4.41 -10.90 -29.09
N CYS A 137 -3.79 -11.45 -28.05
CA CYS A 137 -2.90 -12.61 -28.16
C CYS A 137 -3.61 -13.83 -27.58
N CYS A 138 -3.84 -14.84 -28.41
CA CYS A 138 -4.49 -16.09 -28.03
C CYS A 138 -3.62 -17.25 -28.51
N ASP A 139 -3.19 -18.15 -27.61
CA ASP A 139 -2.26 -19.25 -27.90
C ASP A 139 -1.04 -18.82 -28.75
N ASP A 140 -0.37 -17.74 -28.32
CA ASP A 140 0.77 -17.12 -29.00
C ASP A 140 0.52 -16.61 -30.43
N GLN A 141 -0.74 -16.51 -30.86
CA GLN A 141 -1.16 -15.93 -32.14
C GLN A 141 -1.76 -14.53 -31.95
N ILE A 142 -1.32 -13.56 -32.79
CA ILE A 142 -1.90 -12.21 -32.82
C ILE A 142 -3.14 -12.22 -33.72
N VAL A 143 -4.30 -12.04 -33.10
CA VAL A 143 -5.61 -12.09 -33.75
C VAL A 143 -6.37 -10.76 -33.61
N LYS A 144 -7.44 -10.57 -34.41
CA LYS A 144 -8.32 -9.38 -34.29
C LYS A 144 -8.93 -9.33 -32.89
N GLY A 145 -8.96 -8.15 -32.25
CA GLY A 145 -9.40 -8.06 -30.86
C GLY A 145 -9.58 -6.63 -30.38
N GLY A 146 -9.31 -6.41 -29.09
CA GLY A 146 -9.44 -5.10 -28.46
C GLY A 146 -9.63 -5.19 -26.95
N SER A 147 -9.81 -4.03 -26.30
CA SER A 147 -9.98 -3.97 -24.84
C SER A 147 -11.20 -4.78 -24.33
N SER A 148 -12.23 -4.91 -25.18
CA SER A 148 -13.45 -5.69 -24.93
C SER A 148 -13.37 -7.16 -25.33
N TYR A 149 -12.22 -7.64 -25.82
CA TYR A 149 -12.05 -9.01 -26.26
C TYR A 149 -11.24 -9.84 -25.25
N ARG A 150 -11.51 -11.14 -25.22
CA ARG A 150 -10.83 -12.17 -24.43
C ARG A 150 -10.59 -13.39 -25.33
N CYS A 151 -9.71 -14.29 -24.91
CA CYS A 151 -9.34 -15.49 -25.67
C CYS A 151 -10.10 -16.71 -25.17
N CYS A 152 -10.45 -17.59 -26.10
CA CYS A 152 -10.97 -18.93 -25.85
C CYS A 152 -10.21 -19.89 -26.77
N GLY A 153 -9.17 -20.54 -26.25
CA GLY A 153 -8.15 -21.18 -27.10
C GLY A 153 -7.51 -20.15 -28.04
N ASN A 154 -7.48 -20.45 -29.34
CA ASN A 154 -6.91 -19.60 -30.38
C ASN A 154 -7.86 -18.50 -30.93
N GLU A 155 -9.14 -18.50 -30.53
CA GLU A 155 -10.13 -17.52 -30.99
C GLU A 155 -10.36 -16.39 -29.99
N THR A 156 -10.80 -15.23 -30.50
CA THR A 156 -11.24 -14.10 -29.67
C THR A 156 -12.73 -13.97 -29.63
N TYR A 157 -13.26 -13.66 -28.44
CA TYR A 157 -14.65 -13.30 -28.24
C TYR A 157 -14.80 -11.98 -27.49
N ARG A 158 -15.94 -11.31 -27.68
CA ARG A 158 -16.29 -10.10 -26.93
C ARG A 158 -16.83 -10.45 -25.56
N TYR A 159 -16.11 -10.12 -24.49
CA TYR A 159 -16.50 -10.49 -23.12
C TYR A 159 -17.76 -9.78 -22.60
N ASP A 160 -18.23 -8.75 -23.31
CA ASP A 160 -19.51 -8.10 -23.02
C ASP A 160 -20.73 -8.86 -23.56
N LYS A 161 -20.53 -9.84 -24.45
CA LYS A 161 -21.59 -10.63 -25.10
C LYS A 161 -21.41 -12.14 -25.00
N TYR A 162 -20.17 -12.60 -24.91
CA TYR A 162 -19.80 -14.01 -24.83
C TYR A 162 -18.86 -14.28 -23.65
N THR A 163 -18.77 -15.53 -23.24
CA THR A 163 -17.85 -16.07 -22.22
C THR A 163 -17.22 -17.36 -22.77
N CYS A 164 -15.99 -17.69 -22.38
CA CYS A 164 -15.34 -18.94 -22.75
C CYS A 164 -15.52 -19.99 -21.66
N CYS A 165 -16.21 -21.09 -21.97
CA CYS A 165 -16.45 -22.20 -21.04
C CYS A 165 -15.96 -23.51 -21.67
N SER A 166 -15.09 -24.24 -20.97
CA SER A 166 -14.46 -25.49 -21.46
C SER A 166 -13.88 -25.38 -22.89
N GLY A 167 -13.26 -24.24 -23.21
CA GLY A 167 -12.68 -23.98 -24.53
C GLY A 167 -13.67 -23.59 -25.63
N GLN A 168 -14.96 -23.43 -25.31
CA GLN A 168 -15.99 -22.99 -26.26
C GLN A 168 -16.51 -21.58 -25.96
N VAL A 169 -16.73 -20.80 -27.02
CA VAL A 169 -17.32 -19.45 -26.92
C VAL A 169 -18.84 -19.58 -26.82
N VAL A 170 -19.39 -19.31 -25.64
CA VAL A 170 -20.83 -19.36 -25.35
C VAL A 170 -21.38 -17.97 -25.07
N ARG A 171 -22.70 -17.77 -25.22
CA ARG A 171 -23.36 -16.48 -24.96
C ARG A 171 -23.28 -16.14 -23.45
N GLY A 172 -22.75 -14.97 -23.11
CA GLY A 172 -22.51 -14.56 -21.72
C GLY A 172 -21.99 -13.13 -21.64
N GLY A 173 -22.66 -12.26 -20.89
CA GLY A 173 -22.23 -10.85 -20.77
C GLY A 173 -21.12 -10.65 -19.73
N ARG A 174 -20.78 -9.38 -19.45
CA ARG A 174 -19.75 -9.00 -18.45
C ARG A 174 -19.96 -9.57 -17.04
N LYS A 175 -21.20 -9.93 -16.72
CA LYS A 175 -21.62 -10.52 -15.44
C LYS A 175 -21.72 -12.05 -15.48
N HIS A 176 -21.15 -12.70 -16.49
CA HIS A 176 -21.23 -14.15 -16.66
C HIS A 176 -19.88 -14.82 -16.48
N THR A 177 -19.91 -16.00 -15.84
CA THR A 177 -18.77 -16.90 -15.66
C THR A 177 -19.21 -18.33 -16.02
N CYS A 178 -18.33 -19.32 -15.89
CA CYS A 178 -18.58 -20.69 -16.34
C CYS A 178 -18.84 -21.67 -15.21
N CYS A 179 -19.76 -22.58 -15.48
CA CYS A 179 -19.98 -23.80 -14.72
C CYS A 179 -19.88 -24.99 -15.69
N GLY A 180 -18.71 -25.61 -15.75
CA GLY A 180 -18.39 -26.54 -16.84
C GLY A 180 -18.40 -25.83 -18.19
N ASP A 181 -19.19 -26.36 -19.13
CA ASP A 181 -19.38 -25.87 -20.51
C ASP A 181 -20.44 -24.75 -20.63
N LYS A 182 -21.20 -24.47 -19.56
CA LYS A 182 -22.29 -23.48 -19.57
C LYS A 182 -21.89 -22.16 -18.93
N ALA A 183 -22.32 -21.06 -19.55
CA ALA A 183 -22.22 -19.73 -18.95
C ALA A 183 -23.43 -19.41 -18.07
N TYR A 184 -23.19 -18.82 -16.90
CA TYR A 184 -24.22 -18.35 -15.98
C TYR A 184 -23.90 -16.95 -15.46
N LYS A 185 -24.92 -16.20 -15.04
CA LYS A 185 -24.77 -14.86 -14.48
C LYS A 185 -24.41 -14.92 -12.99
N TYR A 186 -23.17 -14.62 -12.62
CA TYR A 186 -22.66 -14.75 -11.25
C TYR A 186 -23.34 -13.82 -10.23
N THR A 187 -24.09 -12.80 -10.68
CA THR A 187 -24.83 -11.93 -9.76
C THR A 187 -26.18 -12.49 -9.33
N THR A 188 -26.63 -13.61 -9.90
CA THR A 188 -27.94 -14.23 -9.57
C THR A 188 -27.87 -15.75 -9.43
N HIS A 189 -26.74 -16.35 -9.76
CA HIS A 189 -26.52 -17.80 -9.70
C HIS A 189 -25.10 -18.07 -9.26
N ASP A 190 -24.83 -19.27 -8.78
CA ASP A 190 -23.51 -19.82 -8.47
C ASP A 190 -23.31 -21.20 -9.09
N CYS A 191 -22.05 -21.60 -9.24
CA CYS A 191 -21.68 -22.93 -9.72
C CYS A 191 -21.18 -23.78 -8.57
N CYS A 192 -21.97 -24.75 -8.13
CA CYS A 192 -21.61 -25.67 -7.05
C CYS A 192 -21.49 -27.08 -7.62
N ASN A 193 -20.28 -27.64 -7.53
CA ASN A 193 -19.92 -28.95 -8.08
C ASN A 193 -20.40 -29.20 -9.53
N GLY A 194 -20.20 -28.20 -10.41
CA GLY A 194 -20.60 -28.30 -11.82
C GLY A 194 -22.08 -28.04 -12.11
N THR A 195 -22.90 -27.75 -11.08
CA THR A 195 -24.32 -27.41 -11.24
C THR A 195 -24.57 -25.92 -11.03
N ILE A 196 -25.37 -25.30 -11.90
CA ILE A 196 -25.76 -23.89 -11.79
C ILE A 196 -26.99 -23.79 -10.87
N LEU A 197 -26.85 -23.09 -9.74
CA LEU A 197 -27.88 -22.94 -8.70
C LEU A 197 -28.25 -21.46 -8.50
N PRO A 198 -29.42 -21.14 -7.93
CA PRO A 198 -29.75 -19.78 -7.49
C PRO A 198 -28.69 -19.24 -6.52
N GLY A 199 -28.25 -17.99 -6.68
CA GLY A 199 -27.12 -17.46 -5.95
C GLY A 199 -26.86 -15.98 -6.21
N GLY A 200 -25.61 -15.54 -6.14
CA GLY A 200 -25.23 -14.15 -6.38
C GLY A 200 -24.00 -13.69 -5.59
N ASN A 201 -23.81 -12.37 -5.49
CA ASN A 201 -22.63 -11.78 -4.83
C ASN A 201 -22.53 -12.10 -3.33
N ASP A 202 -23.65 -12.49 -2.71
CA ASP A 202 -23.79 -12.81 -1.28
C ASP A 202 -23.89 -14.32 -1.03
N TYR A 203 -23.69 -15.14 -2.07
CA TYR A 203 -23.81 -16.59 -1.99
C TYR A 203 -22.45 -17.27 -2.20
N SER A 204 -22.34 -18.49 -1.68
CA SER A 204 -21.18 -19.36 -1.79
C SER A 204 -21.65 -20.82 -1.91
N CYS A 205 -20.73 -21.74 -2.19
CA CYS A 205 -21.04 -23.15 -2.35
C CYS A 205 -20.63 -23.97 -1.13
N CYS A 206 -21.50 -24.89 -0.73
CA CYS A 206 -21.23 -25.93 0.26
C CYS A 206 -21.49 -27.29 -0.38
N GLY A 207 -20.45 -27.91 -0.95
CA GLY A 207 -20.61 -29.11 -1.75
C GLY A 207 -21.47 -28.87 -3.00
N ASN A 208 -22.66 -29.50 -3.04
CA ASN A 208 -23.60 -29.44 -4.15
C ASN A 208 -24.70 -28.38 -3.97
N GLU A 209 -24.68 -27.60 -2.90
CA GLU A 209 -25.70 -26.60 -2.59
C GLU A 209 -25.11 -25.18 -2.57
N SER A 210 -25.92 -24.20 -2.97
CA SER A 210 -25.61 -22.78 -2.81
C SER A 210 -26.25 -22.23 -1.54
N TYR A 211 -25.51 -21.42 -0.79
CA TYR A 211 -25.98 -20.80 0.45
C TYR A 211 -25.61 -19.33 0.51
N ASN A 212 -26.39 -18.54 1.25
CA ASN A 212 -26.10 -17.13 1.45
C ASN A 212 -25.09 -16.96 2.61
N TYR A 213 -23.85 -16.56 2.32
CA TYR A 213 -22.80 -16.41 3.35
C TYR A 213 -23.03 -15.23 4.29
N MET A 214 -24.02 -14.37 3.99
CA MET A 214 -24.45 -13.30 4.89
C MET A 214 -25.23 -13.81 6.10
N THR A 215 -25.83 -14.99 6.00
CA THR A 215 -26.72 -15.56 7.02
C THR A 215 -26.36 -16.98 7.43
N HIS A 216 -25.53 -17.66 6.63
CA HIS A 216 -25.12 -19.04 6.84
C HIS A 216 -23.62 -19.18 6.63
N GLU A 217 -23.05 -20.31 7.05
CA GLU A 217 -21.64 -20.66 6.87
C GLU A 217 -21.51 -22.16 6.55
N CYS A 218 -20.55 -22.52 5.72
CA CYS A 218 -20.31 -23.92 5.33
C CYS A 218 -19.18 -24.53 6.16
N CYS A 219 -19.52 -25.46 7.05
CA CYS A 219 -18.53 -26.18 7.86
C CYS A 219 -18.58 -27.68 7.53
N ASN A 220 -17.46 -28.23 7.05
CA ASN A 220 -17.33 -29.65 6.67
C ASN A 220 -18.47 -30.17 5.79
N GLY A 221 -18.90 -29.35 4.83
CA GLY A 221 -19.95 -29.70 3.87
C GLY A 221 -21.39 -29.53 4.39
N GLN A 222 -21.58 -29.01 5.61
CA GLN A 222 -22.90 -28.69 6.16
C GLN A 222 -23.12 -27.17 6.17
N ILE A 223 -24.31 -26.74 5.71
CA ILE A 223 -24.74 -25.33 5.78
C ILE A 223 -25.35 -25.08 7.16
N LEU A 224 -24.68 -24.25 7.95
CA LEU A 224 -25.06 -23.91 9.31
C LEU A 224 -25.44 -22.43 9.41
N LYS A 225 -26.15 -22.03 10.47
CA LYS A 225 -26.43 -20.61 10.74
C LYS A 225 -25.13 -19.85 10.98
N GLY A 226 -24.99 -18.67 10.38
CA GLY A 226 -23.77 -17.86 10.44
C GLY A 226 -23.98 -16.43 9.98
N GLY A 227 -22.99 -15.89 9.29
CA GLY A 227 -23.00 -14.56 8.69
C GLY A 227 -21.60 -14.02 8.45
N ARG A 228 -21.49 -12.76 8.02
CA ARG A 228 -20.20 -12.14 7.62
C ARG A 228 -19.07 -12.25 8.65
N THR A 229 -19.42 -12.33 9.93
CA THR A 229 -18.47 -12.36 11.05
C THR A 229 -18.31 -13.76 11.64
N TYR A 230 -18.86 -14.78 10.98
CA TYR A 230 -18.75 -16.17 11.41
C TYR A 230 -17.64 -16.90 10.66
N ALA A 231 -17.10 -17.93 11.27
CA ALA A 231 -16.14 -18.84 10.70
C ALA A 231 -16.38 -20.26 11.24
N CYS A 232 -15.74 -21.25 10.64
CA CYS A 232 -15.84 -22.64 11.07
C CYS A 232 -14.76 -23.01 12.09
N CYS A 233 -15.18 -23.75 13.11
CA CYS A 233 -14.32 -24.47 14.04
C CYS A 233 -14.77 -25.93 14.07
N GLY A 234 -14.05 -26.81 13.38
CA GLY A 234 -14.52 -28.16 13.10
C GLY A 234 -15.90 -28.17 12.41
N ASN A 235 -16.88 -28.80 13.05
CA ASN A 235 -18.26 -28.93 12.56
C ASN A 235 -19.22 -27.83 13.08
N GLN A 236 -18.70 -26.77 13.72
CA GLN A 236 -19.50 -25.71 14.32
C GLN A 236 -19.15 -24.34 13.75
N THR A 237 -20.12 -23.42 13.78
CA THR A 237 -19.91 -22.00 13.45
C THR A 237 -19.67 -21.19 14.71
N TYR A 238 -18.77 -20.21 14.63
CA TYR A 238 -18.51 -19.25 15.71
C TYR A 238 -18.33 -17.84 15.16
N ASN A 239 -18.62 -16.82 15.96
CA ASN A 239 -18.37 -15.42 15.59
C ASN A 239 -16.92 -15.03 15.94
N TYR A 240 -16.07 -14.77 14.94
CA TYR A 240 -14.65 -14.46 15.12
C TYR A 240 -14.38 -13.08 15.77
N GLU A 241 -15.40 -12.21 15.88
CA GLU A 241 -15.27 -10.95 16.62
C GLU A 241 -15.26 -11.18 18.13
N THR A 242 -15.90 -12.26 18.61
CA THR A 242 -16.09 -12.54 20.03
C THR A 242 -15.37 -13.80 20.53
N HIS A 243 -15.11 -14.74 19.63
CA HIS A 243 -14.52 -16.04 19.93
C HIS A 243 -13.37 -16.35 18.96
N GLU A 244 -12.53 -17.32 19.30
CA GLU A 244 -11.45 -17.85 18.47
C GLU A 244 -11.55 -19.37 18.42
N CYS A 245 -11.20 -19.96 17.27
CA CYS A 245 -11.12 -21.41 17.13
C CYS A 245 -9.70 -21.90 17.43
N CYS A 246 -9.56 -22.70 18.48
CA CYS A 246 -8.29 -23.28 18.90
C CYS A 246 -8.40 -24.81 18.96
N ASN A 247 -7.71 -25.53 18.07
CA ASN A 247 -7.76 -26.99 17.97
C ASN A 247 -9.20 -27.56 17.98
N ASP A 248 -10.05 -27.03 17.09
CA ASP A 248 -11.48 -27.37 16.98
C ASP A 248 -12.34 -27.04 18.22
N GLN A 249 -11.82 -26.26 19.17
CA GLN A 249 -12.57 -25.73 20.31
C GLN A 249 -12.84 -24.23 20.14
N ILE A 250 -14.10 -23.81 20.34
CA ILE A 250 -14.51 -22.41 20.31
C ILE A 250 -14.28 -21.81 21.69
N LEU A 251 -13.33 -20.88 21.79
CA LEU A 251 -12.93 -20.23 23.03
C LEU A 251 -13.25 -18.73 23.01
N PRO A 252 -13.49 -18.09 24.18
CA PRO A 252 -13.66 -16.65 24.24
C PRO A 252 -12.41 -15.87 23.78
N GLY A 253 -12.62 -14.77 23.07
CA GLY A 253 -11.58 -13.84 22.63
C GLY A 253 -11.48 -13.80 21.12
N GLY A 254 -12.15 -12.84 20.46
CA GLY A 254 -12.11 -12.68 19.02
C GLY A 254 -11.06 -11.66 18.56
N GLN A 255 -11.48 -10.66 17.79
CA GLN A 255 -10.58 -9.67 17.18
C GLN A 255 -9.54 -9.12 18.17
N GLY A 256 -8.24 -9.37 17.92
CA GLY A 256 -7.19 -9.03 18.90
C GLY A 256 -6.49 -10.23 19.54
N HIS A 257 -7.05 -11.42 19.38
CA HIS A 257 -6.55 -12.64 19.99
C HIS A 257 -5.94 -13.58 18.95
N GLY A 258 -5.26 -14.61 19.44
CA GLY A 258 -4.80 -15.75 18.65
C GLY A 258 -4.70 -16.98 19.55
N CYS A 259 -4.46 -18.14 18.94
CA CYS A 259 -4.40 -19.40 19.65
C CYS A 259 -2.97 -19.79 20.04
N CYS A 260 -2.84 -20.27 21.27
CA CYS A 260 -1.68 -20.98 21.77
C CYS A 260 -2.16 -22.33 22.29
N GLU A 261 -2.10 -23.35 21.41
CA GLU A 261 -2.79 -24.64 21.64
C GLU A 261 -4.27 -24.42 21.98
N ASN A 262 -4.75 -24.85 23.15
CA ASN A 262 -6.14 -24.74 23.59
C ASN A 262 -6.38 -23.48 24.45
N THR A 263 -5.61 -22.42 24.25
CA THR A 263 -5.72 -21.18 25.03
C THR A 263 -5.67 -19.96 24.12
N THR A 264 -6.62 -19.04 24.31
CA THR A 264 -6.62 -17.75 23.62
C THR A 264 -5.71 -16.75 24.34
N TYR A 265 -5.01 -15.93 23.57
CA TYR A 265 -4.18 -14.86 24.12
C TYR A 265 -4.26 -13.60 23.27
N HIS A 266 -4.11 -12.44 23.89
CA HIS A 266 -4.18 -11.15 23.20
C HIS A 266 -2.84 -10.83 22.53
N TYR A 267 -2.75 -10.84 21.19
CA TYR A 267 -1.46 -10.80 20.47
C TYR A 267 -0.63 -9.54 20.71
N ARG A 268 -1.22 -8.43 21.19
CA ARG A 268 -0.45 -7.20 21.50
C ARG A 268 0.29 -7.26 22.84
N SER A 269 -0.28 -7.90 23.85
CA SER A 269 0.24 -7.91 25.22
C SER A 269 0.87 -9.25 25.57
N GLN A 270 0.44 -10.32 24.91
CA GLN A 270 0.85 -11.69 25.16
C GLN A 270 1.46 -12.31 23.90
N GLY A 271 2.24 -13.36 24.09
CA GLY A 271 2.77 -14.20 23.04
C GLY A 271 2.60 -15.67 23.39
N CYS A 272 2.85 -16.53 22.42
CA CYS A 272 2.87 -17.97 22.57
C CYS A 272 4.32 -18.48 22.43
N CYS A 273 4.79 -19.34 23.33
CA CYS A 273 6.17 -19.85 23.34
C CYS A 273 6.22 -21.33 23.73
N GLY A 274 7.03 -22.12 23.03
CA GLY A 274 7.24 -23.52 23.33
C GLY A 274 7.41 -24.35 22.05
N ASN A 275 8.27 -25.38 22.12
CA ASN A 275 8.48 -26.31 21.00
C ASN A 275 7.57 -27.56 21.09
N ALA A 276 7.40 -28.12 22.29
CA ALA A 276 6.56 -29.31 22.53
C ALA A 276 5.25 -29.00 23.28
N THR A 277 5.31 -28.07 24.24
CA THR A 277 4.13 -27.54 24.96
C THR A 277 4.17 -26.02 24.87
N LYS A 278 3.18 -25.45 24.18
CA LYS A 278 3.10 -24.01 23.99
C LYS A 278 2.42 -23.36 25.19
N THR A 279 3.02 -22.27 25.67
CA THR A 279 2.55 -21.51 26.82
C THR A 279 2.30 -20.06 26.43
N VAL A 280 1.19 -19.51 26.93
CA VAL A 280 0.90 -18.09 26.83
C VAL A 280 1.76 -17.34 27.83
N TYR A 281 2.47 -16.31 27.37
CA TYR A 281 3.31 -15.47 28.22
C TYR A 281 3.03 -13.99 28.00
N SER A 282 3.27 -13.18 29.03
CA SER A 282 3.21 -11.73 28.91
C SER A 282 4.50 -11.16 28.31
N LYS A 283 4.38 -10.38 27.23
CA LYS A 283 5.49 -9.70 26.55
C LYS A 283 6.15 -8.62 27.41
N THR A 284 5.54 -8.22 28.52
CA THR A 284 6.12 -7.24 29.45
C THR A 284 7.11 -7.90 30.41
N THR A 285 6.92 -9.18 30.73
CA THR A 285 7.72 -9.90 31.72
C THR A 285 8.61 -10.98 31.10
N HIS A 286 8.26 -11.52 29.94
CA HIS A 286 9.00 -12.62 29.31
C HIS A 286 9.21 -12.38 27.81
N THR A 287 10.20 -13.08 27.26
CA THR A 287 10.51 -13.12 25.83
C THR A 287 10.77 -14.56 25.44
N CYS A 288 10.24 -14.98 24.29
CA CYS A 288 10.49 -16.29 23.72
C CYS A 288 11.73 -16.26 22.81
N CYS A 289 12.73 -17.09 23.10
CA CYS A 289 13.93 -17.24 22.25
C CYS A 289 14.12 -18.71 21.87
N ASN A 290 14.07 -19.02 20.57
CA ASN A 290 14.18 -20.39 20.03
C ASN A 290 13.25 -21.41 20.75
N GLY A 291 12.02 -21.00 21.05
CA GLY A 291 11.04 -21.83 21.75
C GLY A 291 11.19 -21.91 23.26
N ASN A 292 12.22 -21.30 23.85
CA ASN A 292 12.41 -21.22 25.29
C ASN A 292 11.86 -19.91 25.85
N LEU A 293 11.05 -20.00 26.91
CA LEU A 293 10.51 -18.84 27.59
C LEU A 293 11.52 -18.31 28.61
N LEU A 294 12.01 -17.08 28.40
CA LEU A 294 13.01 -16.46 29.26
C LEU A 294 12.44 -15.26 30.00
N SER A 295 12.83 -15.09 31.27
CA SER A 295 12.45 -13.93 32.08
C SER A 295 13.14 -12.66 31.58
N GLY A 296 12.32 -11.72 31.10
CA GLY A 296 12.69 -10.41 30.57
C GLY A 296 11.80 -10.07 29.38
N GLY A 297 11.00 -9.01 29.48
CA GLY A 297 10.09 -8.54 28.41
C GLY A 297 10.52 -7.19 27.86
N LYS A 298 9.57 -6.42 27.27
CA LYS A 298 9.61 -5.07 26.66
C LYS A 298 10.89 -4.59 25.96
N TYR A 299 12.04 -4.59 26.63
CA TYR A 299 13.35 -4.19 26.10
C TYR A 299 14.29 -5.36 25.83
N HIS A 300 13.92 -6.57 26.25
CA HIS A 300 14.73 -7.75 26.02
C HIS A 300 14.45 -8.32 24.63
N GLN A 301 15.51 -8.69 23.94
CA GLN A 301 15.51 -9.24 22.59
C GLN A 301 16.38 -10.49 22.57
N CYS A 302 16.17 -11.34 21.56
CA CYS A 302 16.94 -12.58 21.38
C CYS A 302 18.14 -12.36 20.48
N CYS A 303 19.27 -12.93 20.85
CA CYS A 303 20.45 -13.15 20.01
C CYS A 303 20.72 -14.65 20.00
N GLY A 304 20.10 -15.36 19.05
CA GLY A 304 19.96 -16.82 19.15
C GLY A 304 19.12 -17.21 20.38
N SER A 305 19.66 -18.11 21.22
CA SER A 305 19.04 -18.51 22.49
C SER A 305 19.32 -17.55 23.65
N GLN A 306 20.19 -16.54 23.47
CA GLN A 306 20.55 -15.61 24.54
C GLN A 306 19.63 -14.39 24.58
N LEU A 307 19.19 -14.04 25.80
CA LEU A 307 18.42 -12.82 26.04
C LEU A 307 19.34 -11.62 26.30
N TYR A 308 19.09 -10.50 25.63
CA TYR A 308 19.82 -9.25 25.88
C TYR A 308 18.89 -8.04 25.96
N ASN A 309 19.28 -7.04 26.74
CA ASN A 309 18.54 -5.79 26.82
C ASN A 309 18.93 -4.83 25.69
N SER A 310 18.02 -4.62 24.73
CA SER A 310 18.21 -3.77 23.56
C SER A 310 18.47 -2.29 23.86
N LYS A 311 18.25 -1.81 25.09
CA LYS A 311 18.64 -0.45 25.49
C LYS A 311 20.15 -0.24 25.50
N ASN A 312 20.91 -1.28 25.86
CA ASN A 312 22.35 -1.16 26.11
C ASN A 312 23.19 -2.28 25.48
N ARG A 313 22.54 -3.23 24.81
CA ARG A 313 23.18 -4.33 24.07
C ARG A 313 22.57 -4.44 22.68
N ILE A 314 23.33 -5.01 21.76
CA ILE A 314 22.94 -5.27 20.37
C ILE A 314 23.47 -6.63 19.96
N CYS A 315 22.72 -7.37 19.15
CA CYS A 315 23.19 -8.62 18.55
C CYS A 315 23.92 -8.31 17.23
N CYS A 316 25.21 -8.65 17.14
CA CYS A 316 25.99 -8.57 15.91
C CYS A 316 26.59 -9.94 15.61
N ALA A 317 26.28 -10.50 14.43
CA ALA A 317 26.72 -11.83 14.00
C ALA A 317 26.49 -12.92 15.07
N GLY A 318 25.28 -12.97 15.64
CA GLY A 318 24.89 -13.96 16.66
C GLY A 318 25.52 -13.77 18.04
N LYS A 319 26.28 -12.69 18.27
CA LYS A 319 26.92 -12.39 19.56
C LYS A 319 26.35 -11.11 20.17
N VAL A 320 26.04 -11.15 21.46
CA VAL A 320 25.60 -9.98 22.22
C VAL A 320 26.81 -9.05 22.46
N LYS A 321 26.71 -7.81 22.01
CA LYS A 321 27.77 -6.78 22.12
C LYS A 321 27.24 -5.52 22.81
N LYS A 322 28.15 -4.62 23.19
CA LYS A 322 27.82 -3.30 23.74
C LYS A 322 27.00 -2.51 22.71
N GLY A 323 25.77 -2.18 23.08
CA GLY A 323 24.79 -1.48 22.25
C GLY A 323 24.48 -0.08 22.78
N GLY A 324 23.35 0.48 22.34
CA GLY A 324 22.91 1.84 22.66
C GLY A 324 22.25 2.51 21.46
N GLN A 325 21.63 3.67 21.67
CA GLN A 325 20.86 4.40 20.66
C GLN A 325 21.64 4.62 19.34
N TYR A 326 22.96 4.87 19.45
CA TYR A 326 23.84 5.17 18.32
C TYR A 326 24.75 4.01 17.90
N MET A 327 24.68 2.87 18.59
CA MET A 327 25.47 1.70 18.21
C MET A 327 24.83 0.96 17.05
N ARG A 328 25.65 0.54 16.10
CA ARG A 328 25.27 -0.28 14.95
C ARG A 328 26.31 -1.39 14.75
N CYS A 329 25.94 -2.44 14.02
CA CYS A 329 26.86 -3.52 13.68
C CYS A 329 27.64 -3.21 12.39
N CYS A 330 28.91 -3.57 12.39
CA CYS A 330 29.79 -3.62 11.22
C CYS A 330 30.42 -5.02 11.21
N GLY A 331 29.73 -5.99 10.61
CA GLY A 331 30.02 -7.41 10.83
C GLY A 331 29.80 -7.81 12.29
N ASP A 332 30.82 -8.36 12.93
CA ASP A 332 30.81 -8.80 14.34
C ASP A 332 31.18 -7.68 15.34
N LYS A 333 31.62 -6.52 14.83
CA LYS A 333 32.01 -5.34 15.63
C LYS A 333 30.83 -4.38 15.79
N THR A 334 30.84 -3.63 16.89
CA THR A 334 29.94 -2.48 17.07
C THR A 334 30.67 -1.18 16.80
N TYR A 335 29.96 -0.21 16.23
CA TYR A 335 30.46 1.15 16.01
C TYR A 335 29.38 2.18 16.31
N ASN A 336 29.81 3.38 16.71
CA ASN A 336 28.92 4.50 16.96
C ASN A 336 28.74 5.31 15.67
N TYR A 337 27.57 5.25 15.05
CA TYR A 337 27.36 5.90 13.75
C TYR A 337 27.44 7.45 13.81
N ARG A 338 27.47 8.06 15.01
CA ARG A 338 27.65 9.51 15.17
C ARG A 338 29.07 9.98 14.86
N ASN A 339 30.08 9.15 15.13
CA ASN A 339 31.50 9.50 14.97
C ASN A 339 32.31 8.41 14.26
N GLN A 340 31.67 7.35 13.79
CA GLN A 340 32.29 6.26 13.07
C GLN A 340 31.41 5.84 11.89
N THR A 341 32.03 5.20 10.91
CA THR A 341 31.35 4.70 9.71
C THR A 341 31.88 3.32 9.37
N CYS A 342 31.00 2.42 8.97
CA CYS A 342 31.37 1.09 8.51
C CYS A 342 31.59 1.11 6.99
N CYS A 343 32.80 0.76 6.54
CA CYS A 343 33.12 0.55 5.13
C CYS A 343 33.45 -0.93 4.92
N GLY A 344 32.51 -1.70 4.35
CA GLY A 344 32.60 -3.16 4.30
C GLY A 344 32.50 -3.75 5.71
N THR A 345 33.57 -4.35 6.22
CA THR A 345 33.67 -4.89 7.59
C THR A 345 34.58 -4.05 8.51
N LYS A 346 35.12 -2.94 7.99
CA LYS A 346 36.06 -2.09 8.72
C LYS A 346 35.34 -0.86 9.27
N VAL A 347 35.44 -0.69 10.60
CA VAL A 347 35.03 0.54 11.28
C VAL A 347 36.10 1.60 11.08
N LYS A 348 35.70 2.78 10.62
CA LYS A 348 36.58 3.93 10.40
C LYS A 348 36.04 5.14 11.15
N GLU A 349 36.93 6.07 11.46
CA GLU A 349 36.51 7.39 11.95
C GLU A 349 35.61 8.06 10.92
N GLY A 350 34.54 8.68 11.41
CA GLY A 350 33.49 9.18 10.55
C GLY A 350 32.50 10.05 11.31
N GLY A 351 31.31 10.21 10.76
CA GLY A 351 30.24 10.94 11.42
C GLY A 351 28.95 10.78 10.64
N ILE A 352 27.86 11.40 11.10
CA ILE A 352 26.54 11.23 10.46
C ILE A 352 26.50 11.66 8.97
N TYR A 353 27.44 12.52 8.56
CA TYR A 353 27.59 12.99 7.18
C TYR A 353 28.66 12.26 6.37
N ARG A 354 29.30 11.25 6.97
CA ARG A 354 30.38 10.51 6.33
C ARG A 354 29.83 9.23 5.69
N ARG A 355 30.30 8.92 4.48
CA ARG A 355 29.95 7.74 3.70
C ARG A 355 31.22 7.09 3.16
N CYS A 356 31.08 5.87 2.65
CA CYS A 356 32.19 5.11 2.08
C CYS A 356 32.12 5.14 0.56
N CYS A 357 33.25 5.45 -0.07
CA CYS A 357 33.50 5.24 -1.50
C CYS A 357 34.55 4.14 -1.61
N GLY A 358 34.10 2.90 -1.80
CA GLY A 358 34.94 1.72 -1.55
C GLY A 358 35.45 1.74 -0.11
N ASN A 359 36.78 1.78 0.06
CA ASN A 359 37.42 1.86 1.37
C ASN A 359 37.66 3.30 1.88
N LYS A 360 37.37 4.35 1.11
CA LYS A 360 37.64 5.73 1.53
C LYS A 360 36.41 6.37 2.18
N VAL A 361 36.60 7.04 3.32
CA VAL A 361 35.54 7.80 3.99
C VAL A 361 35.49 9.22 3.40
N PHE A 362 34.31 9.70 3.05
CA PHE A 362 34.10 11.05 2.50
C PHE A 362 32.87 11.73 3.10
N ASP A 363 32.82 13.07 3.06
CA ASP A 363 31.61 13.83 3.43
C ASP A 363 30.66 13.92 2.23
N TYR A 364 29.48 13.32 2.33
CA TYR A 364 28.53 13.27 1.21
C TYR A 364 27.91 14.63 0.86
N ARG A 365 28.07 15.64 1.74
CA ARG A 365 27.57 17.00 1.48
C ARG A 365 28.46 17.76 0.52
N THR A 366 29.74 17.37 0.41
CA THR A 366 30.73 18.06 -0.45
C THR A 366 31.26 17.18 -1.57
N HIS A 367 31.19 15.86 -1.43
CA HIS A 367 31.71 14.91 -2.43
C HIS A 367 30.68 13.85 -2.76
N SER A 368 30.85 13.23 -3.93
CA SER A 368 30.07 12.09 -4.39
C SER A 368 31.00 10.95 -4.79
N CYS A 369 30.53 9.72 -4.61
CA CYS A 369 31.22 8.53 -5.05
C CYS A 369 30.57 8.01 -6.33
N CYS A 370 31.32 8.02 -7.44
CA CYS A 370 30.86 7.57 -8.74
C CYS A 370 31.77 6.44 -9.24
N ALA A 371 31.21 5.24 -9.39
CA ALA A 371 31.95 4.02 -9.78
C ALA A 371 33.24 3.80 -8.97
N GLY A 372 33.17 4.00 -7.65
CA GLY A 372 34.31 3.84 -6.73
C GLY A 372 35.33 4.99 -6.74
N LYS A 373 35.15 6.01 -7.59
CA LYS A 373 35.96 7.23 -7.63
C LYS A 373 35.27 8.35 -6.86
N LEU A 374 36.03 9.04 -6.02
CA LEU A 374 35.55 10.21 -5.30
C LEU A 374 35.70 11.45 -6.19
N GLY A 375 34.62 12.23 -6.33
CA GLY A 375 34.61 13.50 -7.04
C GLY A 375 33.97 14.63 -6.23
N LEU A 376 34.29 15.88 -6.61
CA LEU A 376 33.70 17.07 -6.01
C LEU A 376 32.22 17.21 -6.42
N GLY A 377 31.38 17.56 -5.45
CA GLY A 377 29.94 17.68 -5.64
C GLY A 377 29.20 16.73 -4.70
N GLY A 378 28.55 17.27 -3.67
CA GLY A 378 27.80 16.48 -2.71
C GLY A 378 26.30 16.47 -2.97
N SER A 379 25.49 16.60 -1.92
CA SER A 379 24.02 16.63 -1.97
C SER A 379 23.46 17.33 -3.22
N GLY A 380 22.84 16.56 -4.12
CA GLY A 380 22.25 17.06 -5.37
C GLY A 380 23.08 16.82 -6.65
N HIS A 381 24.27 16.23 -6.55
CA HIS A 381 25.05 15.77 -7.69
C HIS A 381 24.71 14.31 -8.06
N TYR A 382 24.84 14.00 -9.34
CA TYR A 382 24.53 12.70 -9.96
C TYR A 382 25.79 12.15 -10.61
N CYS A 383 25.89 10.84 -10.80
CA CYS A 383 27.05 10.23 -11.41
C CYS A 383 26.84 9.98 -12.91
N CYS A 384 27.85 10.30 -13.71
CA CYS A 384 28.00 9.88 -15.09
C CYS A 384 29.33 9.13 -15.22
N GLY A 385 29.28 7.79 -15.23
CA GLY A 385 30.49 6.98 -15.10
C GLY A 385 31.21 7.26 -13.78
N THR A 386 32.45 7.77 -13.85
CA THR A 386 33.27 8.12 -12.69
C THR A 386 33.14 9.59 -12.26
N GLU A 387 32.37 10.41 -12.97
CA GLU A 387 32.30 11.85 -12.76
C GLU A 387 30.95 12.30 -12.17
N PRO A 388 30.95 13.07 -11.08
CA PRO A 388 29.74 13.72 -10.58
C PRO A 388 29.36 14.95 -11.43
N TYR A 389 28.07 15.22 -11.59
CA TYR A 389 27.53 16.37 -12.31
C TYR A 389 26.23 16.90 -11.69
N LYS A 390 25.90 18.16 -11.95
CA LYS A 390 24.68 18.81 -11.45
C LYS A 390 23.54 18.67 -12.45
N TYR A 391 22.48 17.95 -12.08
CA TYR A 391 21.31 17.80 -12.94
C TYR A 391 20.62 19.13 -13.22
N GLY A 392 20.28 19.38 -14.49
CA GLY A 392 19.79 20.67 -14.98
C GLY A 392 20.75 21.24 -16.03
N PRO A 393 21.80 22.00 -15.63
CA PRO A 393 22.79 22.54 -16.56
C PRO A 393 23.60 21.45 -17.28
N GLU A 394 23.81 20.31 -16.61
CA GLU A 394 24.65 19.22 -17.11
C GLU A 394 23.87 17.91 -17.20
N ALA A 395 24.27 17.07 -18.14
CA ALA A 395 23.65 15.80 -18.47
C ALA A 395 24.70 14.72 -18.67
N CYS A 396 24.32 13.46 -18.47
CA CYS A 396 25.15 12.33 -18.82
C CYS A 396 24.85 11.84 -20.24
N CYS A 397 25.89 11.57 -21.02
CA CYS A 397 25.79 10.93 -22.33
C CYS A 397 26.81 9.78 -22.42
N GLY A 398 26.32 8.54 -22.44
CA GLY A 398 27.19 7.37 -22.31
C GLY A 398 27.84 7.34 -20.92
N LEU A 399 29.08 7.81 -20.82
CA LEU A 399 29.85 7.94 -19.57
C LEU A 399 30.51 9.32 -19.42
N ARG A 400 30.08 10.30 -20.23
CA ARG A 400 30.63 11.67 -20.22
C ARG A 400 29.58 12.68 -19.83
N VAL A 401 29.96 13.57 -18.93
CA VAL A 401 29.18 14.75 -18.58
C VAL A 401 29.23 15.74 -19.74
N TYR A 402 28.11 16.36 -20.09
CA TYR A 402 28.03 17.42 -21.08
C TYR A 402 27.07 18.53 -20.66
N THR A 403 27.30 19.73 -21.16
CA THR A 403 26.47 20.91 -20.87
C THR A 403 25.27 20.97 -21.83
N ARG A 404 24.05 21.02 -21.29
CA ARG A 404 22.81 21.09 -22.11
C ARG A 404 22.68 22.39 -22.92
N ALA A 405 23.40 23.44 -22.53
CA ALA A 405 23.38 24.73 -23.22
C ALA A 405 24.06 24.67 -24.59
N THR A 406 25.09 23.83 -24.76
CA THR A 406 25.96 23.79 -25.94
C THR A 406 25.98 22.44 -26.65
N ASN A 407 25.35 21.42 -26.06
CA ASN A 407 25.47 20.06 -26.55
C ASN A 407 24.17 19.26 -26.39
N THR A 408 24.09 18.16 -27.13
CA THR A 408 22.97 17.21 -27.11
C THR A 408 23.52 15.79 -27.23
N CYS A 409 22.87 14.81 -26.60
CA CYS A 409 23.30 13.42 -26.62
C CYS A 409 22.54 12.61 -27.67
N CYS A 410 23.22 12.15 -28.72
CA CYS A 410 22.64 11.29 -29.76
C CYS A 410 23.42 9.97 -29.82
N GLU A 411 22.72 8.84 -29.65
CA GLU A 411 23.32 7.48 -29.61
C GLU A 411 24.52 7.39 -28.66
N ALA A 412 24.36 7.87 -27.42
CA ALA A 412 25.39 7.90 -26.39
C ALA A 412 26.66 8.69 -26.77
N LYS A 413 26.61 9.52 -27.82
CA LYS A 413 27.68 10.45 -28.20
C LYS A 413 27.24 11.90 -28.01
N VAL A 414 28.12 12.70 -27.41
CA VAL A 414 27.91 14.14 -27.27
C VAL A 414 28.08 14.79 -28.63
N LYS A 415 27.07 15.54 -29.06
CA LYS A 415 27.04 16.31 -30.31
C LYS A 415 26.88 17.80 -30.02
N PRO A 416 27.36 18.68 -30.90
CA PRO A 416 27.03 20.10 -30.83
C PRO A 416 25.50 20.31 -30.86
N GLY A 417 25.00 21.24 -30.06
CA GLY A 417 23.58 21.53 -29.96
C GLY A 417 23.29 22.66 -28.98
N GLY A 418 22.05 22.75 -28.54
CA GLY A 418 21.65 23.70 -27.51
C GLY A 418 20.31 23.34 -26.92
N ALA A 419 19.71 24.25 -26.13
CA ALA A 419 18.49 23.98 -25.36
C ALA A 419 17.29 23.48 -26.20
N TYR A 420 17.27 23.78 -27.50
CA TYR A 420 16.21 23.38 -28.44
C TYR A 420 16.63 22.30 -29.44
N HIS A 421 17.72 21.58 -29.17
CA HIS A 421 18.18 20.50 -30.04
C HIS A 421 17.70 19.14 -29.54
N GLY A 422 17.21 18.32 -30.47
CA GLY A 422 16.85 16.93 -30.27
C GLY A 422 17.75 16.02 -31.10
N CYS A 423 17.50 14.71 -31.05
CA CYS A 423 18.26 13.73 -31.83
C CYS A 423 17.38 12.96 -32.79
N CYS A 424 17.90 12.77 -34.00
CA CYS A 424 17.33 11.94 -35.04
C CYS A 424 18.40 10.92 -35.47
N GLY A 425 18.36 9.73 -34.87
CA GLY A 425 19.46 8.77 -34.93
C GLY A 425 20.76 9.37 -34.38
N LYS A 426 21.83 9.31 -35.18
CA LYS A 426 23.18 9.85 -34.87
C LYS A 426 23.29 11.38 -34.91
N ASN A 427 22.29 12.07 -35.47
CA ASN A 427 22.37 13.48 -35.79
C ASN A 427 21.59 14.33 -34.77
N SER A 428 22.20 15.43 -34.31
CA SER A 428 21.48 16.48 -33.58
C SER A 428 20.73 17.36 -34.57
N TYR A 429 19.56 17.86 -34.18
CA TYR A 429 18.75 18.76 -34.99
C TYR A 429 18.00 19.79 -34.14
N ASN A 430 17.73 20.96 -34.70
CA ASN A 430 17.01 22.02 -34.00
C ASN A 430 15.50 21.78 -34.09
N THR A 431 14.87 21.40 -32.98
CA THR A 431 13.42 21.10 -32.91
C THR A 431 12.51 22.28 -33.29
N ARG A 432 13.02 23.52 -33.29
CA ARG A 432 12.25 24.69 -33.70
C ARG A 432 12.17 24.86 -35.21
N THR A 433 13.14 24.36 -35.96
CA THR A 433 13.23 24.53 -37.43
C THR A 433 13.19 23.22 -38.19
N GLN A 434 13.42 22.09 -37.53
CA GLN A 434 13.61 20.77 -38.11
C GLN A 434 12.82 19.71 -37.35
N THR A 435 12.47 18.62 -38.05
CA THR A 435 11.70 17.47 -37.56
C THR A 435 12.45 16.20 -37.93
N CYS A 436 12.36 15.18 -37.08
CA CYS A 436 12.85 13.84 -37.41
C CYS A 436 11.73 13.02 -38.03
N CYS A 437 11.92 12.53 -39.26
CA CYS A 437 10.94 11.71 -39.98
C CYS A 437 11.67 10.57 -40.70
N GLY A 438 11.24 9.32 -40.50
CA GLY A 438 11.96 8.15 -41.05
C GLY A 438 13.43 8.02 -40.64
N GLY A 439 13.83 8.58 -39.48
CA GLY A 439 15.24 8.63 -39.05
C GLY A 439 16.11 9.68 -39.76
N LYS A 440 15.50 10.55 -40.59
CA LYS A 440 16.17 11.66 -41.26
C LYS A 440 15.74 13.00 -40.66
N VAL A 441 16.69 13.92 -40.56
CA VAL A 441 16.43 15.32 -40.19
C VAL A 441 15.93 16.04 -41.43
N VAL A 442 14.73 16.59 -41.35
CA VAL A 442 14.04 17.27 -42.44
C VAL A 442 13.55 18.64 -41.97
N ALA A 443 13.35 19.56 -42.89
CA ALA A 443 12.83 20.89 -42.58
C ALA A 443 11.39 20.81 -42.03
N GLY A 444 11.07 21.67 -41.07
CA GLY A 444 9.78 21.74 -40.40
C GLY A 444 9.95 21.57 -38.90
N GLY A 445 9.65 22.57 -38.09
CA GLY A 445 9.85 22.51 -36.64
C GLY A 445 8.54 22.57 -35.86
N SER A 446 8.44 23.53 -34.94
CA SER A 446 7.22 23.76 -34.15
C SER A 446 5.99 23.96 -35.07
N GLY A 447 5.03 23.04 -35.05
CA GLY A 447 3.86 23.06 -35.94
C GLY A 447 3.83 21.95 -37.00
N TYR A 448 4.93 21.19 -37.13
CA TYR A 448 5.04 20.07 -38.06
C TYR A 448 5.09 18.73 -37.32
N GLY A 449 4.51 17.71 -37.95
CA GLY A 449 4.51 16.32 -37.51
C GLY A 449 4.98 15.43 -38.66
N CYS A 450 5.16 14.15 -38.37
CA CYS A 450 5.62 13.16 -39.34
C CYS A 450 4.55 12.08 -39.51
N CYS A 451 4.15 11.84 -40.76
CA CYS A 451 3.29 10.76 -41.18
C CYS A 451 4.16 9.80 -41.98
N ASP A 452 4.72 8.80 -41.29
CA ASP A 452 5.68 7.84 -41.85
C ASP A 452 6.99 8.49 -42.30
N ASN A 453 7.13 8.84 -43.59
CA ASN A 453 8.27 9.58 -44.15
C ASN A 453 7.92 11.00 -44.60
N GLN A 454 6.66 11.41 -44.47
CA GLN A 454 6.20 12.73 -44.90
C GLN A 454 6.02 13.69 -43.74
N VAL A 455 6.63 14.87 -43.84
CA VAL A 455 6.42 15.97 -42.90
C VAL A 455 5.13 16.69 -43.26
N TYR A 456 4.27 16.92 -42.27
CA TYR A 456 3.01 17.64 -42.46
C TYR A 456 2.79 18.67 -41.36
N ASN A 457 2.12 19.78 -41.69
CA ASN A 457 1.69 20.73 -40.68
C ASN A 457 0.49 20.14 -39.90
N TYR A 458 0.68 19.77 -38.63
CA TYR A 458 -0.37 19.10 -37.85
C TYR A 458 -1.56 19.98 -37.49
N ARG A 459 -1.43 21.31 -37.66
CA ARG A 459 -2.56 22.25 -37.48
C ARG A 459 -3.51 22.21 -38.67
N LYS A 460 -3.02 21.91 -39.86
CA LYS A 460 -3.83 21.84 -41.09
C LYS A 460 -4.17 20.39 -41.46
N HIS A 461 -3.24 19.47 -41.26
CA HIS A 461 -3.36 18.09 -41.72
C HIS A 461 -3.37 17.07 -40.58
N GLY A 462 -4.05 15.96 -40.80
CA GLY A 462 -3.99 14.75 -39.99
C GLY A 462 -3.18 13.67 -40.70
N CYS A 463 -2.91 12.57 -40.02
CA CYS A 463 -2.25 11.38 -40.59
C CYS A 463 -3.18 10.18 -40.45
N CYS A 464 -3.45 9.49 -41.56
CA CYS A 464 -4.33 8.33 -41.66
C CYS A 464 -3.60 7.23 -42.45
N ARG A 465 -3.15 6.15 -41.77
CA ARG A 465 -2.44 5.00 -42.38
C ARG A 465 -1.31 5.41 -43.34
N SER A 466 -0.41 6.28 -42.86
CA SER A 466 0.74 6.83 -43.62
C SER A 466 0.39 7.85 -44.72
N GLN A 467 -0.86 8.26 -44.85
CA GLN A 467 -1.27 9.36 -45.74
C GLN A 467 -1.68 10.58 -44.93
N THR A 468 -1.27 11.76 -45.38
CA THR A 468 -1.70 13.03 -44.79
C THR A 468 -3.04 13.44 -45.39
N TYR A 469 -3.96 13.95 -44.57
CA TYR A 469 -5.29 14.42 -45.02
C TYR A 469 -5.60 15.81 -44.45
N ASN A 470 -6.42 16.60 -45.11
CA ASN A 470 -6.80 17.93 -44.66
C ASN A 470 -7.91 17.86 -43.60
N ARG A 471 -7.63 18.34 -42.38
CA ARG A 471 -8.60 18.27 -41.27
C ARG A 471 -9.82 19.16 -41.44
N THR A 472 -9.80 20.12 -42.37
CA THR A 472 -10.95 21.01 -42.62
C THR A 472 -11.97 20.40 -43.58
N THR A 473 -11.56 19.48 -44.44
CA THR A 473 -12.39 18.91 -45.51
C THR A 473 -12.51 17.39 -45.45
N GLU A 474 -11.69 16.74 -44.62
CA GLU A 474 -11.57 15.30 -44.58
C GLU A 474 -11.46 14.81 -43.13
N SER A 475 -11.86 13.57 -42.91
CA SER A 475 -11.78 12.88 -41.63
C SER A 475 -11.25 11.46 -41.82
N CYS A 476 -10.52 10.96 -40.83
CA CYS A 476 -9.99 9.60 -40.84
C CYS A 476 -10.88 8.70 -39.98
N CYS A 477 -11.74 7.90 -40.61
CA CYS A 477 -12.58 6.91 -39.93
C CYS A 477 -12.19 5.50 -40.38
N LYS A 478 -11.96 4.58 -39.43
CA LYS A 478 -11.46 3.20 -39.68
C LYS A 478 -10.24 3.13 -40.63
N ASN A 479 -9.29 4.07 -40.48
CA ASN A 479 -8.08 4.15 -41.32
C ASN A 479 -8.36 4.48 -42.80
N LYS A 480 -9.54 5.00 -43.14
CA LYS A 480 -9.88 5.52 -44.47
C LYS A 480 -10.10 7.04 -44.36
N ILE A 481 -9.49 7.78 -45.28
CA ILE A 481 -9.78 9.21 -45.46
C ILE A 481 -11.12 9.30 -46.18
N ILE A 482 -12.06 10.00 -45.59
CA ILE A 482 -13.41 10.23 -46.12
C ILE A 482 -13.75 11.72 -46.01
N PRO A 483 -14.70 12.23 -46.81
CA PRO A 483 -15.19 13.60 -46.67
C PRO A 483 -15.66 13.89 -45.24
N GLY A 484 -15.29 15.05 -44.71
CA GLY A 484 -15.63 15.48 -43.35
C GLY A 484 -15.23 16.93 -43.08
N GLY A 485 -15.16 17.34 -41.82
CA GLY A 485 -14.78 18.71 -41.47
C GLY A 485 -14.38 18.89 -40.01
N THR A 486 -14.17 20.13 -39.59
CA THR A 486 -13.60 20.47 -38.27
C THR A 486 -14.43 20.01 -37.07
N ASN A 487 -15.75 19.90 -37.23
CA ASN A 487 -16.70 19.45 -36.19
C ASN A 487 -17.31 18.07 -36.48
N HIS A 488 -16.51 17.13 -37.00
CA HIS A 488 -16.98 15.79 -37.34
C HIS A 488 -16.47 14.73 -36.36
N GLY A 489 -17.36 13.78 -36.04
CA GLY A 489 -17.04 12.53 -35.35
C GLY A 489 -17.04 11.36 -36.32
N CYS A 490 -16.65 10.18 -35.83
CA CYS A 490 -16.78 8.94 -36.58
C CYS A 490 -17.83 8.04 -35.94
N CYS A 491 -18.77 7.53 -36.73
CA CYS A 491 -19.67 6.45 -36.35
C CYS A 491 -19.36 5.25 -37.24
N GLY A 492 -18.57 4.32 -36.72
CA GLY A 492 -18.05 3.23 -37.53
C GLY A 492 -17.14 3.72 -38.66
N ALA A 493 -17.53 3.45 -39.91
CA ALA A 493 -16.76 3.83 -41.11
C ALA A 493 -17.15 5.20 -41.68
N GLN A 494 -18.19 5.83 -41.14
CA GLN A 494 -18.76 7.08 -41.64
C GLN A 494 -18.35 8.24 -40.72
N ALA A 495 -18.03 9.38 -41.33
CA ALA A 495 -17.90 10.64 -40.63
C ALA A 495 -19.30 11.25 -40.50
N TYR A 496 -19.54 11.94 -39.40
CA TYR A 496 -20.81 12.63 -39.15
C TYR A 496 -20.54 13.95 -38.46
N SER A 497 -21.44 14.91 -38.61
CA SER A 497 -21.26 16.23 -37.99
C SER A 497 -21.88 16.27 -36.60
N TYR A 498 -21.13 16.74 -35.58
CA TYR A 498 -21.67 17.04 -34.26
C TYR A 498 -22.66 18.22 -34.26
N ALA A 499 -22.98 18.82 -35.41
CA ALA A 499 -24.04 19.81 -35.53
C ALA A 499 -25.39 19.18 -35.89
N THR A 500 -25.41 18.08 -36.63
CA THR A 500 -26.62 17.52 -37.26
C THR A 500 -26.90 16.09 -36.89
N GLU A 501 -25.90 15.33 -36.44
CA GLU A 501 -26.01 13.90 -36.22
C GLU A 501 -25.32 13.47 -34.91
N ARG A 502 -25.75 12.34 -34.36
CA ARG A 502 -25.12 11.63 -33.24
C ARG A 502 -24.87 10.18 -33.61
N CYS A 503 -23.84 9.59 -33.01
CA CYS A 503 -23.61 8.15 -33.09
C CYS A 503 -24.20 7.46 -31.85
N CYS A 504 -25.39 6.89 -31.97
CA CYS A 504 -26.05 6.15 -30.91
C CYS A 504 -25.83 4.65 -31.10
N TYR A 505 -24.99 4.05 -30.25
CA TYR A 505 -24.69 2.61 -30.28
C TYR A 505 -24.20 2.09 -31.65
N GLY A 506 -23.53 2.95 -32.43
CA GLY A 506 -23.00 2.60 -33.75
C GLY A 506 -23.92 2.96 -34.93
N ASN A 507 -25.11 3.48 -34.65
CA ASN A 507 -26.01 4.01 -35.67
C ASN A 507 -25.90 5.54 -35.71
N LEU A 508 -25.81 6.10 -36.92
CA LEU A 508 -25.98 7.53 -37.11
C LEU A 508 -27.46 7.88 -37.02
N VAL A 509 -27.78 8.78 -36.12
CA VAL A 509 -29.13 9.29 -35.92
C VAL A 509 -29.10 10.82 -36.00
N PRO A 510 -30.14 11.47 -36.54
CA PRO A 510 -30.24 12.92 -36.50
C PRO A 510 -30.16 13.42 -35.07
N GLY A 511 -29.36 14.45 -34.81
CA GLY A 511 -29.21 15.02 -33.48
C GLY A 511 -28.27 16.21 -33.42
N GLY A 512 -28.73 17.32 -32.85
CA GLY A 512 -27.98 18.57 -32.69
C GLY A 512 -27.21 18.68 -31.36
N PRO A 513 -26.47 19.78 -31.13
CA PRO A 513 -25.86 20.06 -29.83
C PRO A 513 -26.90 19.92 -28.70
N ASN A 514 -26.53 19.29 -27.59
CA ASN A 514 -27.44 18.99 -26.46
C ASN A 514 -28.56 17.94 -26.72
N GLN A 515 -28.42 17.11 -27.76
CA GLN A 515 -29.30 15.97 -28.00
C GLN A 515 -28.57 14.64 -27.76
N PRO A 516 -28.48 14.16 -26.50
CA PRO A 516 -27.90 12.86 -26.18
C PRO A 516 -28.76 11.69 -26.69
N CYS A 517 -28.15 10.51 -26.76
CA CYS A 517 -28.81 9.28 -27.18
C CYS A 517 -29.75 8.74 -26.09
N CYS A 518 -30.95 8.31 -26.49
CA CYS A 518 -31.78 7.42 -25.69
C CYS A 518 -31.94 6.08 -26.41
N GLY A 519 -31.27 5.04 -25.92
CA GLY A 519 -31.18 3.79 -26.68
C GLY A 519 -30.35 3.93 -27.97
N ASN A 520 -30.58 3.05 -28.93
CA ASN A 520 -29.74 2.86 -30.12
C ASN A 520 -30.21 3.58 -31.40
N ASN A 521 -31.38 4.21 -31.38
CA ASN A 521 -32.04 4.72 -32.60
C ASN A 521 -32.63 6.13 -32.47
N GLN A 522 -32.48 6.79 -31.31
CA GLN A 522 -33.07 8.12 -31.11
C GLN A 522 -32.21 8.99 -30.19
N THR A 523 -32.32 10.30 -30.40
CA THR A 523 -31.80 11.33 -29.50
C THR A 523 -32.96 12.11 -28.89
N TYR A 524 -32.71 12.81 -27.80
CA TYR A 524 -33.72 13.65 -27.15
C TYR A 524 -33.12 14.98 -26.70
N PRO A 525 -33.90 16.07 -26.65
CA PRO A 525 -33.42 17.34 -26.11
C PRO A 525 -33.28 17.25 -24.58
N ALA A 526 -32.05 17.29 -24.07
CA ALA A 526 -31.77 17.07 -22.65
C ALA A 526 -32.33 18.17 -21.72
N ASP A 527 -32.65 19.34 -22.26
CA ASP A 527 -33.22 20.44 -21.48
C ASP A 527 -34.69 20.22 -21.10
N THR A 528 -35.42 19.41 -21.88
CA THR A 528 -36.85 19.18 -21.70
C THR A 528 -37.21 17.70 -21.49
N HIS A 529 -36.32 16.78 -21.86
CA HIS A 529 -36.55 15.34 -21.81
C HIS A 529 -35.39 14.58 -21.15
N THR A 530 -35.70 13.40 -20.62
CA THR A 530 -34.77 12.47 -19.96
C THR A 530 -35.01 11.07 -20.50
N CYS A 531 -33.96 10.24 -20.55
CA CYS A 531 -34.06 8.85 -20.99
C CYS A 531 -34.12 7.88 -19.80
N CYS A 532 -35.24 7.19 -19.60
CA CYS A 532 -35.40 6.17 -18.57
C CYS A 532 -35.86 4.85 -19.20
N GLY A 533 -35.19 3.74 -18.88
CA GLY A 533 -35.51 2.43 -19.45
C GLY A 533 -35.36 2.35 -20.98
N GLY A 534 -34.58 3.25 -21.60
CA GLY A 534 -34.45 3.35 -23.06
C GLY A 534 -35.59 4.10 -23.76
N GLN A 535 -36.50 4.72 -23.01
CA GLN A 535 -37.60 5.54 -23.52
C GLN A 535 -37.35 7.02 -23.20
N VAL A 536 -37.63 7.89 -24.18
CA VAL A 536 -37.58 9.35 -23.99
C VAL A 536 -38.83 9.77 -23.24
N LYS A 537 -38.66 10.41 -22.09
CA LYS A 537 -39.74 10.86 -21.22
C LYS A 537 -39.59 12.35 -20.92
N PRO A 538 -40.69 13.08 -20.64
CA PRO A 538 -40.61 14.46 -20.16
C PRO A 538 -39.75 14.55 -18.89
N GLY A 539 -38.86 15.54 -18.84
CA GLY A 539 -38.00 15.76 -17.69
C GLY A 539 -36.71 16.46 -18.10
N GLY A 540 -36.55 17.73 -17.74
CA GLY A 540 -35.35 18.49 -18.10
C GLY A 540 -34.09 18.12 -17.32
N SER A 541 -33.13 19.03 -17.30
CA SER A 541 -31.80 18.85 -16.69
C SER A 541 -31.77 18.45 -15.21
N TYR A 542 -32.88 18.63 -14.48
CA TYR A 542 -33.03 18.23 -13.07
C TYR A 542 -33.72 16.88 -12.85
N HIS A 543 -33.96 16.11 -13.92
CA HIS A 543 -34.63 14.83 -13.83
C HIS A 543 -33.64 13.67 -13.95
N ALA A 544 -33.78 12.70 -13.05
CA ALA A 544 -33.05 11.44 -13.05
C ALA A 544 -34.06 10.28 -13.09
N CYS A 545 -33.60 9.05 -13.30
CA CYS A 545 -34.49 7.88 -13.36
C CYS A 545 -34.52 7.14 -12.03
N CYS A 546 -35.72 6.86 -11.53
CA CYS A 546 -35.96 5.90 -10.46
C CYS A 546 -36.70 4.70 -11.06
N GLY A 547 -36.01 3.59 -11.24
CA GLY A 547 -36.47 2.53 -12.13
C GLY A 547 -36.63 3.06 -13.57
N ASN A 548 -37.83 2.97 -14.12
CA ASN A 548 -38.15 3.43 -15.46
C ASN A 548 -38.81 4.82 -15.50
N GLU A 549 -39.11 5.44 -14.35
CA GLU A 549 -39.79 6.73 -14.30
C GLU A 549 -38.83 7.89 -13.97
N PRO A 550 -38.97 9.05 -14.64
CA PRO A 550 -38.20 10.24 -14.33
C PRO A 550 -38.71 10.87 -13.03
N TYR A 551 -37.80 11.36 -12.20
CA TYR A 551 -38.11 12.14 -11.01
C TYR A 551 -37.18 13.35 -10.91
N ASN A 552 -37.68 14.45 -10.35
CA ASN A 552 -36.87 15.62 -10.07
C ASN A 552 -35.97 15.35 -8.86
N TYR A 553 -34.66 15.19 -9.09
CA TYR A 553 -33.74 14.80 -8.02
C TYR A 553 -33.51 15.91 -6.98
N ARG A 554 -33.97 17.15 -7.22
CA ARG A 554 -33.90 18.24 -6.23
C ARG A 554 -34.97 18.08 -5.14
N THR A 555 -36.18 17.69 -5.51
CA THR A 555 -37.31 17.59 -4.58
C THR A 555 -37.58 16.15 -4.12
N HIS A 556 -37.25 15.17 -4.96
CA HIS A 556 -37.54 13.76 -4.73
C HIS A 556 -36.26 12.93 -4.63
N ALA A 557 -36.36 11.80 -3.93
CA ALA A 557 -35.34 10.77 -3.86
C ALA A 557 -35.90 9.43 -4.38
N CYS A 558 -35.01 8.48 -4.69
CA CYS A 558 -35.38 7.15 -5.15
C CYS A 558 -35.13 6.13 -4.03
N CYS A 559 -36.14 5.31 -3.74
CA CYS A 559 -36.07 4.18 -2.81
C CYS A 559 -36.42 2.90 -3.60
N GLY A 560 -35.41 2.08 -3.90
CA GLY A 560 -35.58 0.94 -4.81
C GLY A 560 -35.96 1.41 -6.23
N THR A 561 -37.23 1.26 -6.59
CA THR A 561 -37.81 1.72 -7.87
C THR A 561 -38.86 2.81 -7.71
N GLN A 562 -39.12 3.25 -6.48
CA GLN A 562 -40.16 4.24 -6.19
C GLN A 562 -39.54 5.60 -5.86
N ALA A 563 -39.93 6.63 -6.61
CA ALA A 563 -39.60 8.01 -6.28
C ALA A 563 -40.51 8.52 -5.16
N TYR A 564 -39.95 9.23 -4.20
CA TYR A 564 -40.69 9.81 -3.07
C TYR A 564 -40.25 11.25 -2.80
N SER A 565 -41.17 12.07 -2.29
CA SER A 565 -40.84 13.45 -1.90
C SER A 565 -40.03 13.47 -0.60
N ARG A 566 -38.88 14.16 -0.61
CA ARG A 566 -38.05 14.32 0.61
C ARG A 566 -38.75 15.16 1.70
N SER A 567 -39.79 15.92 1.35
CA SER A 567 -40.52 16.75 2.30
C SER A 567 -41.51 15.97 3.16
N SER A 568 -41.94 14.79 2.71
CA SER A 568 -43.02 14.02 3.36
C SER A 568 -42.68 12.54 3.58
N HIS A 569 -41.57 12.04 3.05
CA HIS A 569 -41.21 10.63 3.14
C HIS A 569 -39.70 10.43 3.31
N THR A 570 -39.32 9.25 3.77
CA THR A 570 -37.93 8.80 3.94
C THR A 570 -37.83 7.33 3.49
N CYS A 571 -36.65 6.90 3.07
CA CYS A 571 -36.40 5.51 2.65
C CYS A 571 -35.73 4.73 3.79
N CYS A 572 -36.43 3.76 4.37
CA CYS A 572 -35.91 2.89 5.42
C CYS A 572 -35.94 1.44 4.95
N LEU A 573 -34.78 0.76 4.97
CA LEU A 573 -34.62 -0.63 4.51
C LEU A 573 -35.23 -0.91 3.12
N GLY A 574 -35.13 0.08 2.20
CA GLY A 574 -35.65 -0.04 0.84
C GLY A 574 -37.16 0.19 0.70
N GLN A 575 -37.86 0.59 1.77
CA GLN A 575 -39.27 0.96 1.76
C GLN A 575 -39.47 2.47 1.96
N VAL A 576 -40.40 3.05 1.21
CA VAL A 576 -40.81 4.45 1.40
C VAL A 576 -41.76 4.51 2.59
N VAL A 577 -41.36 5.25 3.62
CA VAL A 577 -42.15 5.46 4.85
C VAL A 577 -42.44 6.93 5.04
N THR A 578 -43.59 7.25 5.65
CA THR A 578 -43.99 8.62 5.96
C THR A 578 -42.97 9.28 6.90
N GLY A 579 -42.60 10.52 6.61
CA GLY A 579 -41.62 11.30 7.36
C GLY A 579 -41.62 12.76 6.95
N GLY A 580 -40.46 13.40 7.04
CA GLY A 580 -40.28 14.79 6.64
C GLY A 580 -38.81 15.12 6.44
N THR A 581 -38.48 16.38 6.13
CA THR A 581 -37.09 16.79 5.84
C THR A 581 -36.10 16.48 6.96
N ASN A 582 -36.59 16.46 8.20
CA ASN A 582 -35.78 16.22 9.40
C ASN A 582 -35.89 14.76 9.87
N HIS A 583 -36.38 13.85 9.04
CA HIS A 583 -36.55 12.45 9.41
C HIS A 583 -35.40 11.59 8.89
N THR A 584 -35.01 10.61 9.69
CA THR A 584 -34.05 9.56 9.36
C THR A 584 -34.57 8.21 9.88
N CYS A 585 -33.84 7.12 9.65
CA CYS A 585 -34.31 5.78 9.95
C CYS A 585 -33.73 5.21 11.25
N CYS A 586 -34.60 4.58 12.03
CA CYS A 586 -34.27 3.68 13.14
C CYS A 586 -34.85 2.31 12.79
N GLY A 587 -34.02 1.44 12.20
CA GLY A 587 -34.50 0.21 11.55
C GLY A 587 -35.45 0.52 10.39
N SER A 588 -36.67 -0.02 10.43
CA SER A 588 -37.73 0.21 9.43
C SER A 588 -38.57 1.47 9.69
N ARG A 589 -38.39 2.16 10.82
CA ARG A 589 -39.22 3.30 11.22
C ARG A 589 -38.51 4.62 10.95
N ALA A 590 -39.21 5.59 10.38
CA ALA A 590 -38.73 6.96 10.31
C ALA A 590 -38.95 7.68 11.65
N TYR A 591 -37.98 8.51 12.05
CA TYR A 591 -38.08 9.39 13.21
C TYR A 591 -37.46 10.75 12.91
N ASN A 592 -37.96 11.80 13.57
CA ASN A 592 -37.42 13.15 13.45
C ASN A 592 -36.14 13.29 14.29
N TYR A 593 -34.98 13.45 13.66
CA TYR A 593 -33.68 13.53 14.37
C TYR A 593 -33.50 14.83 15.17
N GLN A 594 -34.36 15.84 14.95
CA GLN A 594 -34.34 17.07 15.74
C GLN A 594 -35.06 16.94 17.08
N THR A 595 -35.94 15.95 17.24
CA THR A 595 -36.74 15.75 18.45
C THR A 595 -36.58 14.37 19.07
N HIS A 596 -36.05 13.40 18.31
CA HIS A 596 -35.85 12.04 18.74
C HIS A 596 -34.45 11.53 18.37
N THR A 597 -34.01 10.47 19.04
CA THR A 597 -32.74 9.78 18.85
C THR A 597 -32.98 8.27 18.81
N CYS A 598 -32.26 7.55 17.94
CA CYS A 598 -32.37 6.11 17.82
C CYS A 598 -31.26 5.41 18.61
N CYS A 599 -31.63 4.60 19.61
CA CYS A 599 -30.71 3.79 20.41
C CYS A 599 -31.20 2.33 20.40
N GLU A 600 -30.33 1.38 20.01
CA GLU A 600 -30.68 -0.05 19.94
C GLU A 600 -32.00 -0.36 19.20
N ASN A 601 -32.24 0.36 18.08
CA ASN A 601 -33.48 0.29 17.28
C ASN A 601 -34.76 0.81 17.97
N ALA A 602 -34.64 1.45 19.14
CA ALA A 602 -35.73 2.19 19.78
C ALA A 602 -35.63 3.69 19.46
N VAL A 603 -36.76 4.31 19.11
CA VAL A 603 -36.88 5.75 18.92
C VAL A 603 -37.23 6.39 20.26
N LEU A 604 -36.31 7.19 20.78
CA LEU A 604 -36.40 7.84 22.09
C LEU A 604 -36.53 9.35 21.92
N SER A 605 -37.20 10.03 22.85
CA SER A 605 -37.23 11.49 22.88
C SER A 605 -35.82 12.04 23.12
N GLY A 606 -35.39 13.01 22.32
CA GLY A 606 -34.06 13.61 22.41
C GLY A 606 -33.70 14.36 21.13
N GLY A 607 -33.45 15.66 21.24
CA GLY A 607 -33.13 16.47 20.05
C GLY A 607 -31.75 16.21 19.44
N ALA A 608 -31.34 17.02 18.45
CA ALA A 608 -30.15 16.77 17.61
C ALA A 608 -28.80 16.54 18.38
N ASN A 609 -28.70 17.04 19.60
CA ASN A 609 -27.52 16.88 20.47
C ASN A 609 -27.58 15.62 21.36
N HIS A 610 -28.61 14.79 21.20
CA HIS A 610 -28.72 13.57 21.98
C HIS A 610 -27.92 12.44 21.33
N ARG A 611 -27.34 11.60 22.17
CA ARG A 611 -26.50 10.44 21.83
C ARG A 611 -26.97 9.24 22.66
N CYS A 612 -26.49 8.06 22.31
CA CYS A 612 -26.89 6.83 22.98
C CYS A 612 -25.84 6.37 23.99
N CYS A 613 -26.32 5.97 25.16
CA CYS A 613 -25.58 5.22 26.17
C CYS A 613 -26.33 3.89 26.35
N GLY A 614 -25.94 2.87 25.58
CA GLY A 614 -26.75 1.66 25.43
C GLY A 614 -28.15 1.97 24.88
N ALA A 615 -29.18 1.46 25.55
CA ALA A 615 -30.58 1.69 25.23
C ALA A 615 -31.14 3.06 25.66
N GLN A 616 -30.34 3.94 26.28
CA GLN A 616 -30.80 5.25 26.76
C GLN A 616 -30.26 6.40 25.90
N ALA A 617 -31.08 7.43 25.68
CA ALA A 617 -30.65 8.68 25.06
C ALA A 617 -30.22 9.70 26.12
N TYR A 618 -29.12 10.41 25.88
CA TYR A 618 -28.63 11.49 26.73
C TYR A 618 -28.22 12.71 25.92
N ASN A 619 -28.31 13.91 26.50
CA ASN A 619 -27.87 15.15 25.86
C ASN A 619 -26.35 15.31 26.00
N ASP A 620 -25.62 15.24 24.89
CA ASP A 620 -24.15 15.29 24.84
C ASP A 620 -23.57 16.67 25.21
N ASN A 621 -24.41 17.70 25.26
CA ASN A 621 -23.99 19.02 25.76
C ASN A 621 -23.92 19.09 27.29
N THR A 622 -24.64 18.23 28.00
CA THR A 622 -24.76 18.30 29.47
C THR A 622 -24.37 17.01 30.17
N HIS A 623 -24.22 15.91 29.42
CA HIS A 623 -23.91 14.59 29.96
C HIS A 623 -22.90 13.87 29.06
N SER A 624 -22.28 12.83 29.61
CA SER A 624 -21.39 11.92 28.89
C SER A 624 -21.75 10.48 29.28
N CYS A 625 -21.56 9.54 28.37
CA CYS A 625 -21.72 8.11 28.63
C CYS A 625 -20.38 7.48 29.02
N CYS A 626 -20.22 7.10 30.28
CA CYS A 626 -19.02 6.45 30.79
C CYS A 626 -19.37 5.08 31.38
N ASP A 627 -18.74 4.03 30.88
CA ASP A 627 -18.97 2.64 31.30
C ASP A 627 -20.47 2.24 31.28
N GLY A 628 -21.17 2.66 30.23
CA GLY A 628 -22.62 2.39 30.07
C GLY A 628 -23.53 3.22 30.99
N GLN A 629 -22.99 4.19 31.73
CA GLN A 629 -23.77 5.09 32.58
C GLN A 629 -23.74 6.54 32.11
N ILE A 630 -24.90 7.18 32.13
CA ILE A 630 -25.05 8.61 31.85
C ILE A 630 -24.63 9.39 33.10
N LYS A 631 -23.63 10.27 32.96
CA LYS A 631 -23.10 11.12 34.03
C LYS A 631 -23.11 12.60 33.60
N PRO A 632 -23.16 13.56 34.54
CA PRO A 632 -22.99 14.98 34.22
C PRO A 632 -21.67 15.22 33.47
N GLY A 633 -21.71 16.04 32.43
CA GLY A 633 -20.56 16.28 31.56
C GLY A 633 -20.88 17.34 30.52
N GLY A 634 -20.41 17.13 29.30
CA GLY A 634 -20.70 17.99 28.16
C GLY A 634 -19.78 17.72 26.99
N THR A 635 -19.85 18.58 25.96
CA THR A 635 -19.14 18.36 24.68
C THR A 635 -17.62 18.22 24.82
N TYR A 636 -17.03 18.73 25.91
CA TYR A 636 -15.60 18.66 26.21
C TYR A 636 -15.23 17.64 27.30
N TYR A 637 -16.16 16.76 27.69
CA TYR A 637 -15.92 15.76 28.73
C TYR A 637 -15.63 14.39 28.11
N PHE A 638 -14.52 13.78 28.53
CA PHE A 638 -14.14 12.41 28.19
C PHE A 638 -14.22 11.50 29.41
N CYS A 639 -14.32 10.20 29.21
CA CYS A 639 -14.42 9.23 30.30
C CYS A 639 -13.04 8.73 30.73
N CYS A 640 -12.73 8.90 32.02
CA CYS A 640 -11.68 8.14 32.70
C CYS A 640 -12.33 6.91 33.35
N VAL A 641 -12.46 5.85 32.56
CA VAL A 641 -13.25 4.66 32.91
C VAL A 641 -14.71 5.04 33.18
N ALA A 642 -15.12 5.11 34.44
CA ALA A 642 -16.50 5.39 34.83
C ALA A 642 -16.79 6.89 35.07
N GLN A 643 -15.75 7.73 35.20
CA GLN A 643 -15.92 9.14 35.59
C GLN A 643 -15.60 10.09 34.43
N PRO A 644 -16.52 11.01 34.09
CA PRO A 644 -16.24 12.03 33.08
C PRO A 644 -15.30 13.11 33.63
N TYR A 645 -14.38 13.60 32.80
CA TYR A 645 -13.48 14.71 33.11
C TYR A 645 -13.37 15.66 31.91
N ASP A 646 -13.20 16.96 32.17
CA ASP A 646 -12.97 17.94 31.11
C ASP A 646 -11.57 17.73 30.51
N TYR A 647 -11.50 17.26 29.26
CA TYR A 647 -10.21 16.94 28.64
C TYR A 647 -9.38 18.19 28.34
N ARG A 648 -9.93 19.40 28.49
CA ARG A 648 -9.16 20.64 28.28
C ARG A 648 -8.22 20.91 29.44
N THR A 649 -8.66 20.61 30.67
CA THR A 649 -7.92 20.91 31.90
C THR A 649 -7.35 19.65 32.56
N HIS A 650 -8.01 18.51 32.37
CA HIS A 650 -7.65 17.27 33.05
C HIS A 650 -7.17 16.19 32.07
N ARG A 651 -6.49 15.20 32.64
CA ARG A 651 -6.04 13.97 31.98
C ARG A 651 -6.44 12.78 32.82
N CYS A 652 -6.58 11.61 32.21
CA CYS A 652 -6.88 10.37 32.92
C CYS A 652 -5.60 9.59 33.26
N CYS A 653 -5.45 9.23 34.54
CA CYS A 653 -4.39 8.36 35.06
C CYS A 653 -5.01 7.09 35.61
N LYS A 654 -5.00 6.01 34.81
CA LYS A 654 -5.65 4.72 35.11
C LYS A 654 -7.17 4.86 35.33
N ASN A 655 -7.60 5.30 36.51
CA ASN A 655 -9.00 5.48 36.88
C ASN A 655 -9.28 6.86 37.50
N GLU A 656 -8.26 7.71 37.66
CA GLU A 656 -8.37 9.00 38.33
C GLU A 656 -8.03 10.13 37.34
N SER A 657 -8.89 11.14 37.25
CA SER A 657 -8.59 12.34 36.48
C SER A 657 -7.76 13.33 37.29
N TYR A 658 -6.80 13.98 36.68
CA TYR A 658 -5.94 14.97 37.34
C TYR A 658 -5.69 16.18 36.44
N ASP A 659 -5.50 17.34 37.05
CA ASP A 659 -5.11 18.57 36.36
C ASP A 659 -3.62 18.51 36.00
N GLU A 660 -3.32 18.61 34.70
CA GLU A 660 -1.95 18.51 34.17
C GLU A 660 -1.07 19.71 34.57
N SER A 661 -1.67 20.83 34.99
CA SER A 661 -0.94 22.02 35.44
C SER A 661 -0.44 21.93 36.89
N THR A 662 -1.01 21.04 37.71
CA THR A 662 -0.68 20.91 39.14
C THR A 662 -0.27 19.49 39.54
N HIS A 663 -0.57 18.50 38.71
CA HIS A 663 -0.33 17.10 39.01
C HIS A 663 0.25 16.37 37.80
N SER A 664 0.85 15.21 38.06
CA SER A 664 1.41 14.34 37.03
C SER A 664 1.00 12.89 37.30
N CYS A 665 0.82 12.11 36.23
CA CYS A 665 0.56 10.68 36.34
C CYS A 665 1.87 9.89 36.24
N CYS A 666 2.33 9.32 37.36
CA CYS A 666 3.55 8.53 37.41
C CYS A 666 3.26 7.12 37.94
N ARG A 667 3.61 6.10 37.16
CA ARG A 667 3.30 4.68 37.46
C ARG A 667 1.83 4.43 37.83
N ASN A 668 0.91 5.04 37.09
CA ASN A 668 -0.54 4.94 37.31
C ASN A 668 -1.03 5.56 38.63
N LYS A 669 -0.24 6.45 39.24
CA LYS A 669 -0.64 7.22 40.43
C LYS A 669 -0.58 8.72 40.11
N VAL A 670 -1.61 9.45 40.50
CA VAL A 670 -1.62 10.91 40.46
C VAL A 670 -0.77 11.43 41.62
N ILE A 671 0.17 12.31 41.33
CA ILE A 671 1.06 12.93 42.32
C ILE A 671 1.21 14.43 42.03
N PRO A 672 1.51 15.27 43.03
CA PRO A 672 1.76 16.70 42.81
C PRO A 672 2.85 16.92 41.75
N GLY A 673 2.73 17.95 40.92
CA GLY A 673 3.63 18.26 39.81
C GLY A 673 3.39 19.67 39.27
N GLY A 674 3.63 19.86 37.97
CA GLY A 674 3.46 21.13 37.27
C GLY A 674 3.62 20.98 35.76
N GLU A 675 3.36 22.04 34.99
CA GLU A 675 3.37 22.00 33.51
C GLU A 675 4.68 21.43 32.91
N ASN A 676 5.84 21.71 33.53
CA ASN A 676 7.15 21.21 33.11
C ASN A 676 7.67 20.02 33.94
N HIS A 677 6.80 19.31 34.68
CA HIS A 677 7.23 18.18 35.49
C HIS A 677 7.33 16.87 34.70
N GLY A 678 8.28 16.03 35.09
CA GLY A 678 8.46 14.67 34.61
C GLY A 678 8.27 13.66 35.73
N CYS A 679 8.16 12.38 35.37
CA CYS A 679 8.11 11.30 36.35
C CYS A 679 9.50 10.76 36.63
N CYS A 680 9.90 10.74 37.91
CA CYS A 680 11.08 10.05 38.38
C CYS A 680 10.71 8.98 39.41
N GLY A 681 10.70 7.71 38.98
CA GLY A 681 10.22 6.63 39.83
C GLY A 681 8.72 6.76 40.10
N SER A 682 8.34 6.92 41.38
CA SER A 682 6.97 7.20 41.84
C SER A 682 6.74 8.67 42.20
N GLY A 683 7.75 9.53 42.08
CA GLY A 683 7.69 10.97 42.34
C GLY A 683 7.67 11.78 41.05
N SER A 684 7.26 13.04 41.15
CA SER A 684 7.40 14.01 40.07
C SER A 684 8.68 14.80 40.31
N TYR A 685 9.23 15.39 39.25
CA TYR A 685 10.35 16.31 39.35
C TYR A 685 10.24 17.38 38.29
N ASP A 686 10.64 18.60 38.63
CA ASP A 686 10.77 19.69 37.67
C ASP A 686 11.90 19.38 36.68
N ARG A 687 11.57 19.31 35.38
CA ARG A 687 12.53 18.97 34.33
C ARG A 687 13.52 20.09 34.02
N ASP A 688 13.19 21.33 34.39
CA ASP A 688 14.05 22.48 34.16
C ASP A 688 15.11 22.60 35.27
N VAL A 689 14.79 22.12 36.47
CA VAL A 689 15.66 22.23 37.65
C VAL A 689 16.42 20.94 37.95
N TYR A 690 15.81 19.77 37.74
CA TYR A 690 16.34 18.50 38.21
C TYR A 690 16.46 17.47 37.10
N THR A 691 17.26 16.44 37.35
CA THR A 691 17.42 15.27 36.50
C THR A 691 17.02 14.02 37.24
N CYS A 692 16.25 13.15 36.60
CA CYS A 692 15.92 11.85 37.15
C CYS A 692 16.99 10.79 36.88
N CYS A 693 17.56 10.21 37.94
CA CYS A 693 18.54 9.15 37.88
C CYS A 693 18.10 7.95 38.75
N ASP A 694 17.80 6.82 38.11
CA ASP A 694 17.35 5.57 38.75
C ASP A 694 16.19 5.73 39.74
N GLY A 695 15.26 6.65 39.44
CA GLY A 695 14.10 6.92 40.28
C GLY A 695 14.34 7.97 41.38
N LYS A 696 15.53 8.58 41.46
CA LYS A 696 15.83 9.74 42.32
C LYS A 696 15.98 11.03 41.51
N SER A 697 15.35 12.10 41.98
CA SER A 697 15.52 13.45 41.43
C SER A 697 16.80 14.08 41.99
N LEU A 698 17.73 14.47 41.11
CA LEU A 698 19.05 14.98 41.48
C LEU A 698 19.32 16.34 40.82
N THR A 699 20.17 17.15 41.46
CA THR A 699 20.66 18.40 40.85
C THR A 699 21.56 18.09 39.65
N PRO A 700 21.36 18.75 38.48
CA PRO A 700 22.15 18.49 37.29
C PRO A 700 23.62 18.92 37.46
N SER A 701 24.58 18.08 37.06
CA SER A 701 26.01 18.42 37.06
C SER A 701 26.43 19.32 35.88
N GLY A 702 25.67 20.39 35.63
CA GLY A 702 25.82 21.31 34.50
C GLY A 702 25.01 20.89 33.26
N PRO A 703 25.13 21.60 32.12
CA PRO A 703 24.31 21.36 30.93
C PRO A 703 24.55 20.00 30.26
N ASN A 704 25.71 19.39 30.52
CA ASN A 704 26.11 18.08 30.02
C ASN A 704 26.07 17.01 31.12
N HIS A 705 25.00 16.98 31.89
CA HIS A 705 24.80 15.99 32.95
C HIS A 705 24.25 14.66 32.41
N SER A 706 24.56 13.56 33.08
CA SER A 706 24.05 12.22 32.84
C SER A 706 23.94 11.49 34.19
N CYS A 707 23.26 10.35 34.20
CA CYS A 707 23.06 9.55 35.42
C CYS A 707 24.03 8.36 35.50
N CYS A 708 24.54 8.11 36.69
CA CYS A 708 25.28 6.92 37.10
C CYS A 708 24.60 6.31 38.33
N ARG A 709 23.69 5.35 38.12
CA ARG A 709 22.74 4.90 39.15
C ARG A 709 22.03 6.11 39.78
N GLU A 710 22.21 6.32 41.07
CA GLU A 710 21.61 7.39 41.87
C GLU A 710 22.48 8.66 41.95
N GLN A 711 23.45 8.83 41.04
CA GLN A 711 24.31 10.03 40.98
C GLN A 711 24.20 10.74 39.64
N ALA A 712 24.05 12.06 39.66
CA ALA A 712 24.23 12.90 38.48
C ALA A 712 25.72 13.21 38.31
N TYR A 713 26.24 13.12 37.09
CA TYR A 713 27.62 13.49 36.77
C TYR A 713 27.71 14.19 35.43
N ASN A 714 28.74 15.01 35.25
CA ASN A 714 29.01 15.64 33.97
C ASN A 714 29.70 14.63 33.04
N TYR A 715 29.03 14.22 31.96
CA TYR A 715 29.58 13.19 31.07
C TYR A 715 30.72 13.70 30.19
N VAL A 716 31.04 14.99 30.22
CA VAL A 716 32.23 15.54 29.57
C VAL A 716 33.48 15.27 30.42
N THR A 717 33.42 15.50 31.73
CA THR A 717 34.59 15.38 32.64
C THR A 717 34.71 14.02 33.31
N SER A 718 33.59 13.34 33.54
CA SER A 718 33.55 12.09 34.30
C SER A 718 32.87 10.98 33.49
N THR A 719 32.97 9.75 33.97
CA THR A 719 32.35 8.54 33.41
C THR A 719 31.73 7.71 34.53
N CYS A 720 30.72 6.90 34.20
CA CYS A 720 30.11 5.96 35.15
C CYS A 720 30.68 4.56 34.97
N CYS A 721 31.36 4.03 35.98
CA CYS A 721 31.95 2.70 35.96
C CYS A 721 31.49 1.87 37.17
N TYR A 722 30.89 0.71 36.88
CA TYR A 722 30.31 -0.20 37.88
C TYR A 722 29.31 0.46 38.85
N GLY A 723 28.69 1.56 38.45
CA GLY A 723 27.77 2.33 39.29
C GLY A 723 28.41 3.40 40.17
N LYS A 724 29.70 3.70 39.98
CA LYS A 724 30.41 4.83 40.59
C LYS A 724 30.86 5.83 39.53
N VAL A 725 30.80 7.11 39.85
CA VAL A 725 31.33 8.19 38.99
C VAL A 725 32.85 8.27 39.17
N GLN A 726 33.59 8.26 38.07
CA GLN A 726 35.05 8.35 38.01
C GLN A 726 35.48 9.43 37.02
N SER A 727 36.65 10.05 37.22
CA SER A 727 37.21 10.97 36.23
C SER A 727 37.52 10.21 34.94
N LYS A 728 37.36 10.86 33.77
CA LYS A 728 37.69 10.20 32.49
C LYS A 728 39.17 9.87 32.30
N ASN A 729 40.05 10.42 33.13
CA ASN A 729 41.48 10.12 33.10
C ASN A 729 41.82 8.83 33.86
N ASP A 730 40.88 8.25 34.60
CA ASP A 730 41.09 7.02 35.36
C ASP A 730 40.55 5.81 34.58
N THR A 731 41.36 4.76 34.45
CA THR A 731 40.91 3.49 33.88
C THR A 731 39.94 2.80 34.83
N CYS A 732 38.81 2.32 34.30
CA CYS A 732 37.79 1.64 35.10
C CYS A 732 38.25 0.24 35.52
N SER A 733 38.98 0.17 36.64
CA SER A 733 39.42 -1.07 37.28
C SER A 733 38.30 -1.63 38.15
N SER A 734 38.01 -2.93 38.02
CA SER A 734 37.05 -3.65 38.87
C SER A 734 37.60 -3.78 40.30
N PRO A 735 36.88 -3.37 41.36
CA PRO A 735 37.14 -3.90 42.69
C PRO A 735 36.40 -5.23 42.77
N TYR A 736 37.16 -6.33 42.60
CA TYR A 736 36.81 -7.74 42.80
C TYR A 736 35.37 -8.19 42.49
#